data_AF-A0A8T0ITX9-F1
#
_entry.id   AF-A0A8T0ITX9-F1
#
_cell.length_a   1.000
_cell.length_b   1.000
_cell.length_c   1.000
_cell.angle_alpha   90.00
_cell.angle_beta   90.00
_cell.angle_gamma   90.00
#
_symmetry.space_group_name_H-M   'P 1'
#
loop_
_entity.id
_entity.type
_entity.pdbx_description
1 polymer ?
#
loop_
_entity_poly.entity_id
_entity_poly.type
_entity_poly.pdbx_seq_one_letter_code
_entity_poly.pdbx_strand_id
1 'polypeptide(L)'
;MALRNHLLLGNRIAAPACGDCSSSLPGNSSGSRVQRLAIRRSVLLRGVSARANLDSSSSATDVLTETTSGGVKLENRLQAAEIAPSQSGNVQVKSAKSKKAILFRPELAEVTAALLRGEGVEITLAPWIGKFTPEEWNKVLAQVGDFHWELALRVFDFLKEKSVFAEQSVPSSNEDDKERELKLLKVYTAVGGVLARNGRQAEIEALISEMRSLGLVPDSHFFNSLIRGYGNKGLIHLASQVLFEMDRLGVKPDVATYERVIAAYLTGEKPQVEKAMRLLQGVRASKIMVGYKTLSDLMTACWNANKLEDADLLFQDMRTANYKIDPKVWLKLMQLHARGGRSEAVEDLFQQMREAGVETKGGAFDALLLSYCRAGKIDQALSVFREYKLNMKPSLVAFNMIIDACGKAGRDEEAVQSYVDLIECRYRPNAVTYTSLISAVAEAGRYEKADELYRRMLQDRVEPTGHTYSTMIHACARRGWTRYGHEICLAASQGPISRAVYGAMLHLYIKGRWYSHAAPVLEEMGRKGIEPDAAGYGTLISACGERDDRVFAPLARAIENSPFEPCQIAHRLVFGASSNDTISSDVSASPIDETSEISKNSETSETTSLSTFEADSAVREASAFFKRYASTENTETNASFYNALIDALWGRRLRLRAKVVLLEAREILESFPRPQYNEEAWSLDLRNLSKGASQIALLHWLEEVADRAAACPVVAPRLTLVTGGRKDNPSVLKPYSGKGRGVGVVRQMVEEVIKDLGIPFSSTIRESGPAQLQAETEQVVRWVSMYKDRLQLSNTASS
;
A
#
# COMPACT_ATOMS: atom_id res chain seq x y z
N MET A 1 -11.48 -46.27 16.14
CA MET A 1 -11.34 -46.38 17.62
C MET A 1 -9.93 -46.84 18.02
N ALA A 2 -8.87 -46.17 17.54
CA ALA A 2 -7.47 -46.42 17.96
C ALA A 2 -6.54 -45.23 17.60
N LEU A 3 -6.97 -43.99 17.86
CA LEU A 3 -6.12 -42.79 17.69
C LEU A 3 -6.70 -41.59 18.46
N ARG A 4 -7.11 -41.83 19.72
CA ARG A 4 -7.71 -40.80 20.58
C ARG A 4 -7.18 -40.88 22.01
N ASN A 5 -5.87 -41.04 22.21
CA ASN A 5 -5.30 -41.08 23.58
C ASN A 5 -3.80 -40.72 23.70
N HIS A 6 -3.29 -39.75 22.94
CA HIS A 6 -2.02 -39.11 23.30
C HIS A 6 -2.02 -37.65 22.87
N LEU A 7 -2.57 -36.76 23.70
CA LEU A 7 -2.21 -35.34 23.79
C LEU A 7 -2.96 -34.70 24.98
N LEU A 8 -2.56 -35.09 26.19
CA LEU A 8 -2.78 -34.30 27.40
C LEU A 8 -1.52 -34.44 28.25
N LEU A 9 -1.12 -33.30 28.85
CA LEU A 9 0.01 -33.08 29.76
C LEU A 9 1.31 -32.63 29.08
N GLY A 10 1.49 -31.31 29.09
CA GLY A 10 2.82 -30.71 29.02
C GLY A 10 3.54 -30.86 30.36
N ASN A 11 4.86 -31.00 30.31
CA ASN A 11 5.79 -30.10 31.00
C ASN A 11 7.24 -30.49 30.69
N ARG A 12 8.09 -29.45 30.79
CA ARG A 12 9.56 -29.42 30.79
C ARG A 12 10.23 -30.70 31.30
N ILE A 13 11.29 -31.15 30.63
CA ILE A 13 12.54 -31.69 31.22
C ILE A 13 13.67 -31.55 30.19
N ALA A 14 14.86 -31.21 30.69
CA ALA A 14 16.11 -31.00 29.99
C ALA A 14 16.65 -32.27 29.29
N ALA A 15 17.37 -32.10 28.18
CA ALA A 15 18.11 -33.16 27.52
C ALA A 15 19.49 -33.37 28.18
N PRO A 16 19.93 -34.61 28.44
CA PRO A 16 21.27 -34.90 28.92
C PRO A 16 22.28 -35.05 27.76
N ALA A 17 23.54 -34.79 28.08
CA ALA A 17 24.69 -35.03 27.23
C ALA A 17 25.20 -36.48 27.39
N CYS A 18 25.57 -37.10 26.27
CA CYS A 18 26.52 -38.20 26.08
C CYS A 18 26.93 -38.12 24.59
N GLY A 19 28.15 -38.30 24.12
CA GLY A 19 29.33 -38.99 24.66
C GLY A 19 29.91 -39.82 23.51
N ASP A 20 31.11 -39.45 23.06
CA ASP A 20 32.10 -40.23 22.31
C ASP A 20 31.83 -40.74 20.89
N CYS A 21 32.56 -40.13 19.93
CA CYS A 21 33.30 -40.83 18.87
C CYS A 21 34.43 -39.90 18.36
N SER A 22 35.68 -40.25 18.68
CA SER A 22 36.93 -39.71 18.13
C SER A 22 37.39 -40.61 16.97
N SER A 23 37.73 -40.10 15.78
CA SER A 23 39.11 -39.82 15.30
C SER A 23 38.99 -39.68 13.75
N SER A 24 39.50 -38.66 13.04
CA SER A 24 40.90 -38.43 12.68
C SER A 24 41.02 -37.15 11.80
N LEU A 25 41.90 -36.21 12.20
CA LEU A 25 42.73 -35.17 11.53
C LEU A 25 42.39 -34.59 10.11
N PRO A 26 43.01 -33.47 9.66
CA PRO A 26 43.32 -32.17 10.30
C PRO A 26 43.00 -30.93 9.39
N GLY A 27 43.07 -29.71 9.93
CA GLY A 27 43.49 -28.53 9.13
C GLY A 27 42.52 -27.34 8.99
N ASN A 28 42.83 -26.28 9.74
CA ASN A 28 42.69 -24.85 9.43
C ASN A 28 41.32 -24.12 9.46
N SER A 29 41.25 -23.24 10.48
CA SER A 29 40.78 -21.85 10.44
C SER A 29 39.31 -21.55 10.17
N SER A 30 38.55 -21.24 11.23
CA SER A 30 37.68 -20.04 11.34
C SER A 30 36.71 -20.10 12.54
N GLY A 31 37.24 -20.16 13.76
CA GLY A 31 36.46 -19.89 14.97
C GLY A 31 36.23 -18.38 15.17
N SER A 32 35.12 -17.80 14.68
CA SER A 32 34.60 -16.53 15.24
C SER A 32 33.12 -16.19 14.96
N ARG A 33 32.29 -17.15 14.51
CA ARG A 33 30.88 -16.87 14.15
C ARG A 33 29.81 -17.51 15.03
N VAL A 34 30.15 -18.48 15.90
CA VAL A 34 29.15 -19.18 16.75
C VAL A 34 29.04 -18.60 18.17
N GLN A 35 30.01 -17.82 18.65
CA GLN A 35 29.88 -17.09 19.93
C GLN A 35 29.06 -15.78 19.86
N ARG A 36 28.65 -15.32 18.66
CA ARG A 36 27.92 -14.05 18.49
C ARG A 36 26.39 -14.13 18.52
N LEU A 37 25.79 -15.33 18.59
CA LEU A 37 24.33 -15.47 18.69
C LEU A 37 23.79 -15.78 20.10
N ALA A 38 24.65 -16.14 21.06
CA ALA A 38 24.21 -16.45 22.43
C ALA A 38 24.00 -15.21 23.33
N ILE A 39 24.55 -14.04 22.97
CA ILE A 39 24.44 -12.81 23.80
C ILE A 39 23.22 -11.94 23.43
N ARG A 40 22.55 -12.20 22.30
CA ARG A 40 21.43 -11.35 21.83
C ARG A 40 20.05 -11.71 22.42
N ARG A 41 19.94 -12.77 23.22
CA ARG A 41 18.66 -13.24 23.79
C ARG A 41 18.44 -12.92 25.28
N SER A 42 19.41 -12.30 25.97
CA SER A 42 19.31 -11.92 27.40
C SER A 42 18.95 -10.44 27.65
N VAL A 43 18.87 -9.59 26.62
CA VAL A 43 18.64 -8.13 26.79
C VAL A 43 17.18 -7.70 26.53
N LEU A 44 16.32 -8.58 25.99
CA LEU A 44 14.91 -8.25 25.72
C LEU A 44 13.93 -8.58 26.86
N LEU A 45 14.42 -9.04 28.02
CA LEU A 45 13.58 -9.40 29.19
C LEU A 45 13.77 -8.51 30.44
N ARG A 46 14.41 -7.34 30.33
CA ARG A 46 14.48 -6.33 31.42
C ARG A 46 13.88 -4.97 31.06
N GLY A 47 12.85 -4.95 30.20
CA GLY A 47 12.19 -3.72 29.74
C GLY A 47 10.69 -3.61 30.03
N VAL A 48 10.07 -4.62 30.64
CA VAL A 48 8.61 -4.66 30.87
C VAL A 48 8.33 -5.10 32.31
N SER A 49 8.59 -4.22 33.28
CA SER A 49 8.00 -4.36 34.64
C SER A 49 8.06 -3.08 35.49
N ALA A 50 7.90 -1.89 34.90
CA ALA A 50 7.79 -0.66 35.68
C ALA A 50 6.77 0.30 35.06
N ARG A 51 5.50 -0.13 35.04
CA ARG A 51 4.36 0.75 34.75
C ARG A 51 3.07 0.15 35.31
N ALA A 52 2.95 0.11 36.63
CA ALA A 52 1.67 0.09 37.34
C ALA A 52 1.94 0.30 38.85
N ASN A 53 1.28 1.32 39.41
CA ASN A 53 0.85 1.49 40.81
C ASN A 53 1.02 2.95 41.26
N LEU A 54 0.01 3.75 40.90
CA LEU A 54 -0.51 4.80 41.76
C LEU A 54 -1.35 4.10 42.85
N ASP A 55 -1.01 4.29 44.12
CA ASP A 55 -1.91 4.82 45.16
C ASP A 55 -1.47 4.49 46.60
N SER A 56 -1.64 5.52 47.43
CA SER A 56 -1.98 5.51 48.87
C SER A 56 -0.90 5.42 49.96
N SER A 57 -0.91 6.49 50.77
CA SER A 57 -0.80 6.58 52.24
C SER A 57 0.57 6.75 52.95
N SER A 58 0.68 7.91 53.63
CA SER A 58 1.25 8.19 54.98
C SER A 58 2.69 7.69 55.31
N SER A 59 3.63 8.44 55.88
CA SER A 59 3.58 9.53 56.88
C SER A 59 5.00 10.09 57.11
N ALA A 60 5.06 11.29 57.71
CA ALA A 60 6.11 11.83 58.57
C ALA A 60 7.52 12.13 58.00
N THR A 61 7.73 13.44 57.79
CA THR A 61 8.89 14.26 58.20
C THR A 61 10.30 13.67 58.12
N ASP A 62 11.12 14.20 57.21
CA ASP A 62 12.43 14.75 57.59
C ASP A 62 12.89 15.82 56.60
N VAL A 63 13.27 16.96 57.17
CA VAL A 63 13.95 18.08 56.52
C VAL A 63 15.34 17.61 56.09
N LEU A 64 15.78 17.91 54.85
CA LEU A 64 17.17 18.28 54.49
C LEU A 64 17.33 18.45 52.96
N THR A 65 17.60 19.69 52.56
CA THR A 65 18.48 20.15 51.46
C THR A 65 18.37 19.53 50.06
N GLU A 66 17.87 20.35 49.12
CA GLU A 66 18.19 20.27 47.70
C GLU A 66 19.71 20.28 47.48
N THR A 67 20.27 19.19 46.96
CA THR A 67 21.48 19.15 46.12
C THR A 67 21.65 17.72 45.59
N THR A 68 22.12 17.57 44.36
CA THR A 68 22.61 16.32 43.73
C THR A 68 21.59 15.35 43.09
N SER A 69 20.99 15.72 41.96
CA SER A 69 20.57 14.74 40.93
C SER A 69 21.45 14.76 39.66
N GLY A 70 22.29 15.79 39.50
CA GLY A 70 23.24 15.93 38.40
C GLY A 70 24.55 15.14 38.56
N GLY A 71 25.04 14.96 39.80
CA GLY A 71 26.34 14.34 40.09
C GLY A 71 26.39 12.83 39.78
N VAL A 72 25.35 12.08 40.15
CA VAL A 72 25.32 10.61 40.00
C VAL A 72 25.20 10.16 38.53
N LYS A 73 24.68 11.01 37.63
CA LYS A 73 24.68 10.76 36.19
C LYS A 73 26.03 11.01 35.53
N LEU A 74 26.92 11.78 36.17
CA LEU A 74 28.24 12.14 35.64
C LEU A 74 29.25 11.00 35.88
N GLU A 75 29.31 10.46 37.11
CA GLU A 75 30.18 9.32 37.45
C GLU A 75 29.91 8.07 36.60
N ASN A 76 28.64 7.76 36.35
CA ASN A 76 28.25 6.61 35.53
C ASN A 76 28.58 6.76 34.04
N ARG A 77 28.82 7.99 33.53
CA ARG A 77 29.21 8.22 32.12
C ARG A 77 30.73 8.31 31.95
N LEU A 78 31.46 8.68 33.00
CA LEU A 78 32.93 8.73 33.02
C LEU A 78 33.56 7.34 33.02
N GLN A 79 32.95 6.35 33.69
CA GLN A 79 33.43 4.96 33.68
C GLN A 79 33.35 4.27 32.31
N ALA A 80 32.68 4.85 31.30
CA ALA A 80 32.53 4.26 29.97
C ALA A 80 33.57 4.74 28.93
N ALA A 81 34.50 5.63 29.31
CA ALA A 81 35.57 6.11 28.42
C ALA A 81 36.86 5.29 28.63
N GLU A 82 36.98 4.14 27.95
CA GLU A 82 38.23 3.37 27.95
C GLU A 82 39.35 4.13 27.22
N ILE A 83 40.41 4.46 27.97
CA ILE A 83 41.70 4.93 27.45
C ILE A 83 42.56 3.69 27.19
N ALA A 84 42.92 3.44 25.93
CA ALA A 84 43.79 2.31 25.56
C ALA A 84 45.15 2.82 25.03
N PRO A 85 46.29 2.29 25.50
CA PRO A 85 47.60 2.66 24.98
C PRO A 85 47.81 2.10 23.55
N SER A 86 48.39 2.89 22.64
CA SER A 86 48.74 2.43 21.28
C SER A 86 50.26 2.26 21.14
N GLN A 87 50.69 1.34 20.26
CA GLN A 87 52.10 0.93 20.12
C GLN A 87 53.05 2.02 19.57
N SER A 88 52.56 3.23 19.28
CA SER A 88 53.34 4.36 18.74
C SER A 88 53.58 5.51 19.72
N GLY A 89 53.36 5.30 21.02
CA GLY A 89 53.58 6.34 22.06
C GLY A 89 52.46 7.37 22.21
N ASN A 90 51.39 7.27 21.41
CA ASN A 90 50.19 8.11 21.49
C ASN A 90 49.02 7.35 22.17
N VAL A 91 48.12 8.09 22.83
CA VAL A 91 46.99 7.54 23.59
C VAL A 91 45.71 7.61 22.75
N GLN A 92 44.95 6.49 22.67
CA GLN A 92 43.63 6.48 22.02
C GLN A 92 42.53 6.68 23.06
N VAL A 93 41.75 7.76 22.91
CA VAL A 93 40.52 7.97 23.68
C VAL A 93 39.32 7.76 22.76
N LYS A 94 38.48 6.79 23.08
CA LYS A 94 37.27 6.48 22.29
C LYS A 94 36.07 7.27 22.85
N SER A 95 35.48 8.12 22.03
CA SER A 95 34.15 8.69 22.30
C SER A 95 33.08 7.65 22.00
N ALA A 96 32.11 7.47 22.91
CA ALA A 96 31.02 6.51 22.76
C ALA A 96 30.12 6.73 21.52
N LYS A 97 30.26 7.87 20.81
CA LYS A 97 29.47 8.23 19.62
C LYS A 97 30.27 8.39 18.32
N SER A 98 31.61 8.42 18.37
CA SER A 98 32.46 8.63 17.18
C SER A 98 33.32 7.41 16.89
N LYS A 99 33.12 6.77 15.73
CA LYS A 99 33.94 5.62 15.26
C LYS A 99 35.36 6.01 14.82
N LYS A 100 35.78 7.28 14.94
CA LYS A 100 37.15 7.72 14.62
C LYS A 100 37.97 7.86 15.90
N ALA A 101 38.99 7.01 16.05
CA ALA A 101 40.02 7.20 17.07
C ALA A 101 40.87 8.42 16.70
N ILE A 102 40.90 9.42 17.56
CA ILE A 102 41.77 10.58 17.41
C ILE A 102 43.06 10.23 18.19
N LEU A 103 44.21 10.23 17.51
CA LEU A 103 45.50 10.06 18.17
C LEU A 103 45.82 11.34 18.96
N PHE A 104 45.95 11.20 20.27
CA PHE A 104 46.39 12.27 21.15
C PHE A 104 47.85 12.07 21.55
N ARG A 105 48.58 13.19 21.69
CA ARG A 105 49.72 13.24 22.60
C ARG A 105 49.24 12.83 24.01
N PRO A 106 49.97 12.00 24.75
CA PRO A 106 49.54 11.47 26.05
C PRO A 106 49.11 12.57 27.03
N GLU A 107 49.80 13.70 27.02
CA GLU A 107 49.51 14.86 27.86
C GLU A 107 48.15 15.50 27.56
N LEU A 108 47.76 15.56 26.29
CA LEU A 108 46.48 16.14 25.84
C LEU A 108 45.28 15.26 26.24
N ALA A 109 45.48 13.94 26.25
CA ALA A 109 44.47 12.98 26.70
C ALA A 109 44.27 13.06 28.23
N GLU A 110 45.35 13.26 28.99
CA GLU A 110 45.32 13.40 30.45
C GLU A 110 44.60 14.67 30.89
N VAL A 111 44.91 15.82 30.26
CA VAL A 111 44.21 17.09 30.50
C VAL A 111 42.73 16.98 30.19
N THR A 112 42.37 16.34 29.07
CA THR A 112 40.97 16.13 28.69
C THR A 112 40.25 15.21 29.69
N ALA A 113 40.91 14.16 30.17
CA ALA A 113 40.35 13.25 31.17
C ALA A 113 40.17 13.92 32.54
N ALA A 114 41.13 14.76 32.96
CA ALA A 114 41.08 15.55 34.19
C ALA A 114 39.89 16.52 34.21
N LEU A 115 39.68 17.26 33.13
CA LEU A 115 38.52 18.14 32.97
C LEU A 115 37.20 17.36 33.06
N LEU A 116 37.13 16.20 32.40
CA LEU A 116 35.93 15.36 32.41
C LEU A 116 35.63 14.79 33.81
N ARG A 117 36.66 14.53 34.64
CA ARG A 117 36.51 14.11 36.05
C ARG A 117 36.00 15.23 36.97
N GLY A 118 35.85 16.46 36.48
CA GLY A 118 35.36 17.60 37.26
C GLY A 118 36.46 18.32 38.04
N GLU A 119 37.73 18.09 37.70
CA GLU A 119 38.84 18.88 38.23
C GLU A 119 38.70 20.35 37.77
N GLY A 120 39.05 21.30 38.64
CA GLY A 120 38.82 22.72 38.40
C GLY A 120 39.54 23.22 37.14
N VAL A 121 38.78 23.84 36.21
CA VAL A 121 39.27 24.29 34.89
C VAL A 121 40.57 25.11 35.01
N GLU A 122 40.64 26.03 35.97
CA GLU A 122 41.80 26.89 36.17
C GLU A 122 43.04 26.11 36.64
N ILE A 123 42.86 25.14 37.54
CA ILE A 123 43.94 24.33 38.12
C ILE A 123 44.49 23.36 37.08
N THR A 124 43.59 22.73 36.32
CA THR A 124 43.94 21.72 35.33
C THR A 124 44.57 22.33 34.08
N LEU A 125 44.14 23.53 33.66
CA LEU A 125 44.59 24.14 32.39
C LEU A 125 45.77 25.10 32.54
N ALA A 126 45.93 25.78 33.68
CA ALA A 126 47.01 26.76 33.87
C ALA A 126 48.42 26.23 33.56
N PRO A 127 48.81 24.98 33.88
CA PRO A 127 50.14 24.45 33.58
C PRO A 127 50.45 24.21 32.09
N TRP A 128 49.42 24.27 31.25
CA TRP A 128 49.46 23.91 29.82
C TRP A 128 49.30 25.12 28.90
N ILE A 129 49.03 26.29 29.46
CA ILE A 129 49.03 27.56 28.73
C ILE A 129 50.45 27.77 28.14
N GLY A 130 50.50 28.03 26.82
CA GLY A 130 51.76 28.18 26.07
C GLY A 130 52.41 26.88 25.57
N LYS A 131 51.98 25.70 26.05
CA LYS A 131 52.50 24.38 25.61
C LYS A 131 51.68 23.71 24.52
N PHE A 132 50.37 23.96 24.51
CA PHE A 132 49.47 23.43 23.48
C PHE A 132 49.23 24.44 22.37
N THR A 133 49.25 23.93 21.15
CA THR A 133 48.88 24.69 19.96
C THR A 133 47.37 24.99 19.93
N PRO A 134 46.93 26.04 19.24
CA PRO A 134 45.50 26.32 19.04
C PRO A 134 44.69 25.14 18.48
N GLU A 135 45.31 24.31 17.64
CA GLU A 135 44.67 23.11 17.08
C GLU A 135 44.48 21.99 18.10
N GLU A 136 45.38 21.88 19.08
CA GLU A 136 45.26 20.95 20.20
C GLU A 136 44.16 21.41 21.16
N TRP A 137 44.07 22.71 21.45
CA TRP A 137 42.96 23.27 22.23
C TRP A 137 41.60 23.07 21.57
N ASN A 138 41.51 23.19 20.25
CA ASN A 138 40.28 22.89 19.51
C ASN A 138 39.84 21.42 19.67
N LYS A 139 40.79 20.48 19.73
CA LYS A 139 40.49 19.06 19.99
C LYS A 139 39.97 18.85 21.41
N VAL A 140 40.56 19.52 22.40
CA VAL A 140 40.10 19.47 23.80
C VAL A 140 38.68 20.03 23.91
N LEU A 141 38.43 21.22 23.37
CA LEU A 141 37.10 21.84 23.36
C LEU A 141 36.05 20.96 22.68
N ALA A 142 36.38 20.38 21.53
CA ALA A 142 35.47 19.48 20.81
C ALA A 142 35.15 18.21 21.62
N GLN A 143 36.14 17.62 22.29
CA GLN A 143 35.97 16.39 23.06
C GLN A 143 35.27 16.63 24.38
N VAL A 144 35.66 17.65 25.15
CA VAL A 144 34.97 18.07 26.38
C VAL A 144 33.52 18.44 26.07
N GLY A 145 33.30 19.16 24.96
CA GLY A 145 31.98 19.56 24.50
C GLY A 145 31.04 18.42 24.10
N ASP A 146 31.58 17.27 23.68
CA ASP A 146 30.79 16.06 23.40
C ASP A 146 30.20 15.44 24.69
N PHE A 147 30.78 15.73 25.86
CA PHE A 147 30.30 15.24 27.17
C PHE A 147 29.59 16.32 28.00
N HIS A 148 30.09 17.56 28.03
CA HIS A 148 29.55 18.66 28.82
C HIS A 148 29.80 20.03 28.15
N TRP A 149 28.76 20.64 27.57
CA TRP A 149 28.89 21.89 26.82
C TRP A 149 29.22 23.11 27.72
N GLU A 150 28.71 23.17 28.97
CA GLU A 150 29.06 24.24 29.92
C GLU A 150 30.54 24.21 30.29
N LEU A 151 31.12 23.01 30.36
CA LEU A 151 32.54 22.85 30.67
C LEU A 151 33.38 23.32 29.47
N ALA A 152 32.93 23.04 28.25
CA ALA A 152 33.57 23.58 27.04
C ALA A 152 33.51 25.11 26.96
N LEU A 153 32.40 25.74 27.40
CA LEU A 153 32.32 27.20 27.52
C LEU A 153 33.27 27.74 28.59
N ARG A 154 33.31 27.13 29.79
CA ARG A 154 34.25 27.55 30.85
C ARG A 154 35.72 27.39 30.44
N VAL A 155 36.04 26.33 29.70
CA VAL A 155 37.38 26.13 29.10
C VAL A 155 37.65 27.21 28.06
N PHE A 156 36.66 27.56 27.24
CA PHE A 156 36.78 28.62 26.25
C PHE A 156 36.98 30.00 26.89
N ASP A 157 36.17 30.36 27.88
CA ASP A 157 36.27 31.61 28.63
C ASP A 157 37.63 31.73 29.34
N PHE A 158 38.12 30.63 29.92
CA PHE A 158 39.45 30.57 30.53
C PHE A 158 40.59 30.78 29.50
N LEU A 159 40.51 30.11 28.34
CA LEU A 159 41.52 30.27 27.27
C LEU A 159 41.49 31.69 26.67
N LYS A 160 40.34 32.34 26.67
CA LYS A 160 40.13 33.73 26.26
C LYS A 160 40.72 34.72 27.28
N GLU A 161 40.44 34.55 28.57
CA GLU A 161 40.94 35.42 29.65
C GLU A 161 42.46 35.35 29.81
N LYS A 162 43.07 34.18 29.62
CA LYS A 162 44.50 33.97 29.80
C LYS A 162 45.35 34.31 28.58
N SER A 163 44.77 35.02 27.61
CA SER A 163 45.52 35.51 26.45
C SER A 163 46.35 34.42 25.74
N VAL A 164 45.91 33.15 25.80
CA VAL A 164 46.62 32.00 25.18
C VAL A 164 46.69 32.16 23.66
N PHE A 165 45.76 32.95 23.10
CA PHE A 165 45.72 33.36 21.70
C PHE A 165 46.28 34.77 21.45
N ALA A 166 46.85 35.41 22.47
CA ALA A 166 47.26 36.81 22.43
C ALA A 166 48.71 37.07 22.88
N GLU A 167 49.54 36.06 23.19
CA GLU A 167 50.78 36.36 23.91
C GLU A 167 52.10 36.30 23.11
N GLN A 168 52.83 37.43 23.27
CA GLN A 168 54.28 37.64 23.18
C GLN A 168 54.89 37.96 21.82
N SER A 169 54.66 39.18 21.32
CA SER A 169 55.72 40.13 20.91
C SER A 169 55.13 41.45 20.43
N VAL A 170 55.95 42.49 20.49
CA VAL A 170 55.72 43.90 20.15
C VAL A 170 54.96 44.08 18.81
N PRO A 171 53.99 45.02 18.69
CA PRO A 171 53.19 45.17 17.47
C PRO A 171 53.99 45.81 16.35
N SER A 172 54.29 45.06 15.28
CA SER A 172 54.84 45.66 14.05
C SER A 172 54.68 44.80 12.79
N SER A 173 53.48 44.31 12.46
CA SER A 173 53.12 43.98 11.05
C SER A 173 51.61 43.74 10.87
N ASN A 174 51.07 44.07 9.69
CA ASN A 174 49.66 43.77 9.32
C ASN A 174 49.40 42.26 9.08
N GLU A 175 50.42 41.40 9.07
CA GLU A 175 50.29 39.96 8.82
C GLU A 175 49.99 39.18 10.11
N ASP A 176 50.57 39.61 11.24
CA ASP A 176 50.38 38.97 12.54
C ASP A 176 48.94 39.13 13.07
N ASP A 177 48.30 40.27 12.78
CA ASP A 177 46.90 40.53 13.14
C ASP A 177 45.92 39.61 12.39
N LYS A 178 46.17 39.34 11.10
CA LYS A 178 45.34 38.41 10.31
C LYS A 178 45.49 36.95 10.75
N GLU A 179 46.71 36.54 11.12
CA GLU A 179 46.94 35.19 11.63
C GLU A 179 46.27 34.99 13.01
N ARG A 180 46.29 36.03 13.84
CA ARG A 180 45.58 36.07 15.13
C ARG A 180 44.06 35.97 14.95
N GLU A 181 43.49 36.75 14.03
CA GLU A 181 42.06 36.68 13.68
C GLU A 181 41.66 35.28 13.21
N LEU A 182 42.47 34.64 12.36
CA LEU A 182 42.22 33.29 11.85
C LEU A 182 42.26 32.21 12.96
N LYS A 183 43.21 32.32 13.90
CA LYS A 183 43.32 31.42 15.05
C LYS A 183 42.10 31.55 15.96
N LEU A 184 41.67 32.77 16.27
CA LEU A 184 40.47 33.03 17.06
C LEU A 184 39.21 32.49 16.36
N LEU A 185 39.05 32.75 15.06
CA LEU A 185 37.90 32.28 14.27
C LEU A 185 37.75 30.75 14.30
N LYS A 186 38.86 29.99 14.26
CA LYS A 186 38.85 28.52 14.38
C LYS A 186 38.33 28.06 15.75
N VAL A 187 38.68 28.76 16.83
CA VAL A 187 38.26 28.42 18.20
C VAL A 187 36.77 28.73 18.39
N TYR A 188 36.33 29.92 17.96
CA TYR A 188 34.90 30.26 17.93
C TYR A 188 34.09 29.25 17.11
N THR A 189 34.63 28.78 15.98
CA THR A 189 34.00 27.72 15.16
C THR A 189 33.89 26.38 15.90
N ALA A 190 34.93 25.97 16.63
CA ALA A 190 34.92 24.74 17.41
C ALA A 190 33.85 24.78 18.51
N VAL A 191 33.78 25.89 19.26
CA VAL A 191 32.80 26.10 20.32
C VAL A 191 31.38 26.21 19.76
N GLY A 192 31.17 27.00 18.71
CA GLY A 192 29.89 27.10 18.02
C GLY A 192 29.37 25.74 17.56
N GLY A 193 30.26 24.91 16.98
CA GLY A 193 29.92 23.53 16.58
C GLY A 193 29.49 22.63 17.74
N VAL A 194 30.10 22.79 18.92
CA VAL A 194 29.71 22.07 20.16
C VAL A 194 28.35 22.54 20.66
N LEU A 195 28.12 23.84 20.73
CA LEU A 195 26.85 24.42 21.15
C LEU A 195 25.71 23.99 20.23
N ALA A 196 25.96 23.92 18.92
CA ALA A 196 24.97 23.51 17.93
C ALA A 196 24.60 22.03 18.07
N ARG A 197 25.57 21.14 18.33
CA ARG A 197 25.30 19.73 18.68
C ARG A 197 24.48 19.58 19.95
N ASN A 198 24.55 20.55 20.86
CA ASN A 198 23.77 20.57 22.09
C ASN A 198 22.46 21.38 21.96
N GLY A 199 22.20 22.02 20.82
CA GLY A 199 20.96 22.76 20.54
C GLY A 199 20.84 24.08 21.33
N ARG A 200 21.96 24.69 21.75
CA ARG A 200 21.98 25.92 22.55
C ARG A 200 21.97 27.17 21.65
N GLN A 201 20.78 27.57 21.20
CA GLN A 201 20.64 28.70 20.27
C GLN A 201 21.03 30.05 20.89
N ALA A 202 20.52 30.38 22.08
CA ALA A 202 20.78 31.66 22.73
C ALA A 202 22.28 31.93 22.97
N GLU A 203 23.04 30.89 23.30
CA GLU A 203 24.48 30.98 23.49
C GLU A 203 25.24 31.14 22.17
N ILE A 204 24.74 30.57 21.07
CA ILE A 204 25.30 30.79 19.74
C ILE A 204 25.05 32.24 19.29
N GLU A 205 23.87 32.80 19.57
CA GLU A 205 23.56 34.21 19.27
C GLU A 205 24.43 35.16 20.09
N ALA A 206 24.66 34.85 21.36
CA ALA A 206 25.62 35.58 22.21
C ALA A 206 27.04 35.48 21.66
N LEU A 207 27.47 34.27 21.25
CA LEU A 207 28.79 34.03 20.65
C LEU A 207 28.98 34.84 19.36
N ILE A 208 27.97 34.90 18.48
CA ILE A 208 28.02 35.69 17.24
C ILE A 208 28.09 37.20 17.55
N SER A 209 27.35 37.66 18.55
CA SER A 209 27.37 39.08 18.98
C SER A 209 28.72 39.47 19.56
N GLU A 210 29.34 38.56 20.30
CA GLU A 210 30.69 38.73 20.85
C GLU A 210 31.77 38.70 19.77
N MET A 211 31.70 37.77 18.80
CA MET A 211 32.64 37.76 17.67
C MET A 211 32.65 39.11 16.94
N ARG A 212 31.48 39.73 16.79
CA ARG A 212 31.32 41.04 16.15
C ARG A 212 31.89 42.19 16.95
N SER A 213 31.72 42.19 18.28
CA SER A 213 32.30 43.24 19.13
C SER A 213 33.84 43.19 19.14
N LEU A 214 34.42 42.03 18.85
CA LEU A 214 35.85 41.82 18.68
C LEU A 214 36.37 42.11 17.25
N GLY A 215 35.50 42.53 16.32
CA GLY A 215 35.87 42.79 14.93
C GLY A 215 36.01 41.53 14.05
N LEU A 216 35.70 40.34 14.58
CA LEU A 216 35.74 39.10 13.81
C LEU A 216 34.45 38.92 13.01
N VAL A 217 34.58 38.74 11.68
CA VAL A 217 33.44 38.42 10.81
C VAL A 217 33.30 36.89 10.73
N PRO A 218 32.15 36.31 11.14
CA PRO A 218 31.91 34.88 10.97
C PRO A 218 31.99 34.49 9.49
N ASP A 219 32.75 33.44 9.18
CA ASP A 219 32.92 32.96 7.81
C ASP A 219 31.95 31.81 7.48
N SER A 220 31.91 31.38 6.22
CA SER A 220 31.07 30.25 5.80
C SER A 220 31.42 28.95 6.53
N HIS A 221 32.67 28.78 6.97
CA HIS A 221 33.12 27.60 7.73
C HIS A 221 32.51 27.53 9.14
N PHE A 222 32.40 28.66 9.84
CA PHE A 222 31.71 28.80 11.11
C PHE A 222 30.26 28.33 11.00
N PHE A 223 29.50 28.87 10.05
CA PHE A 223 28.09 28.50 9.84
C PHE A 223 27.92 27.05 9.38
N ASN A 224 28.81 26.54 8.53
CA ASN A 224 28.84 25.13 8.12
C ASN A 224 29.00 24.18 9.32
N SER A 225 29.75 24.61 10.35
CA SER A 225 29.93 23.87 11.59
C SER A 225 28.66 23.89 12.47
N LEU A 226 27.91 25.01 12.49
CA LEU A 226 26.61 25.10 13.15
C LEU A 226 25.56 24.20 12.49
N ILE A 227 25.42 24.28 11.16
CA ILE A 227 24.49 23.46 10.37
C ILE A 227 24.77 21.97 10.59
N ARG A 228 26.06 21.58 10.61
CA ARG A 228 26.46 20.21 10.94
C ARG A 228 26.01 19.80 12.34
N GLY A 229 26.21 20.66 13.32
CA GLY A 229 25.85 20.40 14.70
C GLY A 229 24.35 20.18 14.87
N TYR A 230 23.53 21.09 14.33
CA TYR A 230 22.08 20.98 14.35
C TYR A 230 21.55 19.77 13.55
N GLY A 231 22.10 19.51 12.37
CA GLY A 231 21.72 18.38 11.52
C GLY A 231 21.94 17.03 12.19
N ASN A 232 23.09 16.85 12.86
CA ASN A 232 23.40 15.60 13.59
C ASN A 232 22.44 15.34 14.76
N LYS A 233 21.85 16.38 15.36
CA LYS A 233 20.86 16.27 16.44
C LYS A 233 19.42 16.13 15.92
N GLY A 234 19.19 16.31 14.62
CA GLY A 234 17.85 16.30 14.02
C GLY A 234 17.08 17.63 14.21
N LEU A 235 17.76 18.72 14.60
CA LEU A 235 17.16 20.04 14.77
C LEU A 235 17.11 20.80 13.43
N ILE A 236 16.34 20.27 12.50
CA ILE A 236 16.32 20.69 11.09
C ILE A 236 15.87 22.15 10.92
N HIS A 237 14.92 22.63 11.72
CA HIS A 237 14.46 24.03 11.71
C HIS A 237 15.62 25.01 11.98
N LEU A 238 16.41 24.74 13.02
CA LEU A 238 17.54 25.58 13.39
C LEU A 238 18.64 25.53 12.34
N ALA A 239 18.90 24.36 11.77
CA ALA A 239 19.84 24.22 10.64
C ALA A 239 19.44 25.09 9.44
N SER A 240 18.13 25.23 9.16
CA SER A 240 17.66 26.11 8.09
C SER A 240 17.65 27.59 8.45
N GLN A 241 17.44 27.93 9.73
CA GLN A 241 17.48 29.31 10.22
C GLN A 241 18.89 29.91 10.09
N VAL A 242 19.93 29.09 10.21
CA VAL A 242 21.32 29.53 10.00
C VAL A 242 21.53 30.12 8.59
N LEU A 243 20.83 29.65 7.55
CA LEU A 243 20.93 30.24 6.21
C LEU A 243 20.41 31.69 6.17
N PHE A 244 19.36 32.00 6.94
CA PHE A 244 18.83 33.36 7.05
C PHE A 244 19.77 34.27 7.83
N GLU A 245 20.41 33.75 8.89
CA GLU A 245 21.43 34.52 9.60
C GLU A 245 22.64 34.78 8.70
N MET A 246 23.12 33.80 7.91
CA MET A 246 24.20 34.03 6.93
C MET A 246 23.88 35.19 5.98
N ASP A 247 22.66 35.22 5.43
CA ASP A 247 22.21 36.28 4.52
C ASP A 247 22.11 37.64 5.23
N ARG A 248 21.52 37.69 6.43
CA ARG A 248 21.44 38.90 7.26
C ARG A 248 22.81 39.48 7.59
N LEU A 249 23.81 38.62 7.76
CA LEU A 249 25.18 39.03 8.06
C LEU A 249 26.04 39.25 6.81
N GLY A 250 25.47 39.11 5.59
CA GLY A 250 26.14 39.33 4.32
C GLY A 250 27.15 38.24 3.93
N VAL A 251 27.08 37.06 4.57
CA VAL A 251 27.97 35.93 4.33
C VAL A 251 27.34 35.02 3.28
N LYS A 252 27.95 34.92 2.10
CA LYS A 252 27.40 34.10 1.02
C LYS A 252 27.53 32.60 1.33
N PRO A 253 26.42 31.82 1.25
CA PRO A 253 26.48 30.37 1.33
C PRO A 253 27.35 29.77 0.21
N ASP A 254 28.17 28.79 0.57
CA ASP A 254 28.95 27.99 -0.39
C ASP A 254 28.27 26.65 -0.72
N VAL A 255 28.85 25.89 -1.65
CA VAL A 255 28.35 24.54 -2.00
C VAL A 255 28.20 23.67 -0.76
N ALA A 256 29.22 23.67 0.13
CA ALA A 256 29.23 22.88 1.35
C ALA A 256 28.09 23.27 2.32
N THR A 257 27.69 24.54 2.33
CA THR A 257 26.55 25.04 3.12
C THR A 257 25.27 24.37 2.67
N TYR A 258 24.96 24.45 1.38
CA TYR A 258 23.74 23.86 0.84
C TYR A 258 23.72 22.33 0.93
N GLU A 259 24.83 21.66 0.63
CA GLU A 259 24.92 20.20 0.76
C GLU A 259 24.65 19.73 2.19
N ARG A 260 25.12 20.46 3.20
CA ARG A 260 24.91 20.13 4.61
C ARG A 260 23.47 20.37 5.06
N VAL A 261 22.84 21.44 4.61
CA VAL A 261 21.43 21.72 4.93
C VAL A 261 20.53 20.68 4.25
N ILE A 262 20.78 20.35 2.98
CA ILE A 262 20.07 19.27 2.28
C ILE A 262 20.26 17.95 3.03
N ALA A 263 21.49 17.58 3.38
CA ALA A 263 21.74 16.37 4.17
C ALA A 263 20.97 16.38 5.49
N ALA A 264 20.93 17.53 6.21
CA ALA A 264 20.16 17.66 7.44
C ALA A 264 18.65 17.42 7.26
N TYR A 265 18.07 17.91 6.15
CA TYR A 265 16.67 17.62 5.79
C TYR A 265 16.40 16.14 5.53
N LEU A 266 17.40 15.39 5.08
CA LEU A 266 17.29 13.97 4.72
C LEU A 266 17.58 13.01 5.88
N THR A 267 18.39 13.41 6.87
CA THR A 267 18.82 12.55 7.99
C THR A 267 17.86 12.46 9.18
N GLY A 268 16.78 13.25 9.19
CA GLY A 268 15.79 13.21 10.28
C GLY A 268 14.93 11.94 10.30
N GLU A 269 14.24 11.66 11.41
CA GLU A 269 13.30 10.53 11.53
C GLU A 269 12.21 10.55 10.46
N LYS A 270 11.84 11.75 9.99
CA LYS A 270 10.98 11.99 8.83
C LYS A 270 11.71 12.91 7.85
N PRO A 271 12.21 12.38 6.71
CA PRO A 271 12.88 13.19 5.70
C PRO A 271 11.95 14.27 5.13
N GLN A 272 12.37 15.53 5.18
CA GLN A 272 11.58 16.67 4.68
C GLN A 272 11.96 16.97 3.21
N VAL A 273 11.60 16.06 2.32
CA VAL A 273 12.00 16.09 0.89
C VAL A 273 11.57 17.38 0.20
N GLU A 274 10.38 17.92 0.50
CA GLU A 274 9.89 19.16 -0.12
C GLU A 274 10.76 20.37 0.16
N LYS A 275 11.21 20.53 1.41
CA LYS A 275 12.05 21.65 1.79
C LYS A 275 13.44 21.53 1.19
N ALA A 276 13.97 20.30 1.12
CA ALA A 276 15.22 20.02 0.43
C ALA A 276 15.15 20.34 -1.07
N MET A 277 14.05 19.98 -1.75
CA MET A 277 13.83 20.29 -3.16
C MET A 277 13.68 21.81 -3.41
N ARG A 278 12.94 22.53 -2.56
CA ARG A 278 12.84 24.01 -2.64
C ARG A 278 14.20 24.68 -2.45
N LEU A 279 14.98 24.20 -1.48
CA LEU A 279 16.33 24.72 -1.27
C LEU A 279 17.19 24.50 -2.51
N LEU A 280 17.17 23.30 -3.08
CA LEU A 280 17.90 22.98 -4.32
C LEU A 280 17.49 23.89 -5.49
N GLN A 281 16.20 24.22 -5.65
CA GLN A 281 15.74 25.18 -6.65
C GLN A 281 16.36 26.58 -6.44
N GLY A 282 16.47 27.04 -5.19
CA GLY A 282 17.18 28.27 -4.84
C GLY A 282 18.68 28.21 -5.15
N VAL A 283 19.32 27.05 -4.95
CA VAL A 283 20.72 26.83 -5.34
C VAL A 283 20.89 26.89 -6.86
N ARG A 284 19.95 26.32 -7.63
CA ARG A 284 19.94 26.38 -9.10
C ARG A 284 19.86 27.83 -9.59
N ALA A 285 19.00 28.66 -9.00
CA ALA A 285 18.89 30.08 -9.32
C ALA A 285 20.21 30.84 -9.08
N SER A 286 20.99 30.40 -8.10
CA SER A 286 22.30 30.96 -7.76
C SER A 286 23.46 30.41 -8.60
N LYS A 287 23.18 29.51 -9.58
CA LYS A 287 24.17 28.82 -10.44
C LYS A 287 25.23 28.01 -9.67
N ILE A 288 24.93 27.60 -8.44
CA ILE A 288 25.83 26.76 -7.64
C ILE A 288 25.53 25.29 -7.97
N MET A 289 26.56 24.51 -8.34
CA MET A 289 26.40 23.08 -8.63
C MET A 289 26.61 22.26 -7.34
N VAL A 290 25.58 21.55 -6.92
CA VAL A 290 25.66 20.60 -5.79
C VAL A 290 26.36 19.31 -6.23
N GLY A 291 27.09 18.67 -5.32
CA GLY A 291 27.80 17.43 -5.61
C GLY A 291 26.90 16.23 -5.85
N TYR A 292 27.44 15.26 -6.60
CA TYR A 292 26.81 13.99 -6.97
C TYR A 292 26.15 13.27 -5.78
N LYS A 293 26.84 13.21 -4.63
CA LYS A 293 26.34 12.50 -3.44
C LYS A 293 25.04 13.11 -2.92
N THR A 294 24.96 14.43 -2.86
CA THR A 294 23.79 15.17 -2.40
C THR A 294 22.58 14.92 -3.30
N LEU A 295 22.78 14.93 -4.62
CA LEU A 295 21.73 14.61 -5.59
C LEU A 295 21.26 13.15 -5.48
N SER A 296 22.18 12.21 -5.30
CA SER A 296 21.86 10.78 -5.11
C SER A 296 21.09 10.51 -3.81
N ASP A 297 21.48 11.14 -2.71
CA ASP A 297 20.81 11.01 -1.41
C ASP A 297 19.39 11.60 -1.48
N LEU A 298 19.24 12.77 -2.12
CA LEU A 298 17.96 13.43 -2.34
C LEU A 298 17.04 12.60 -3.25
N MET A 299 17.57 12.02 -4.32
CA MET A 299 16.81 11.10 -5.20
C MET A 299 16.33 9.86 -4.45
N THR A 300 17.16 9.31 -3.56
CA THR A 300 16.77 8.18 -2.70
C THR A 300 15.69 8.58 -1.69
N ALA A 301 15.71 9.83 -1.22
CA ALA A 301 14.64 10.34 -0.37
C ALA A 301 13.34 10.59 -1.14
N CYS A 302 13.41 11.14 -2.35
CA CYS A 302 12.27 11.27 -3.26
C CYS A 302 11.63 9.90 -3.55
N TRP A 303 12.43 8.84 -3.68
CA TRP A 303 11.92 7.46 -3.75
C TRP A 303 11.06 7.11 -2.54
N ASN A 304 11.57 7.29 -1.33
CA ASN A 304 10.85 6.88 -0.11
C ASN A 304 9.57 7.69 0.09
N ALA A 305 9.51 8.90 -0.46
CA ALA A 305 8.34 9.77 -0.47
C ALA A 305 7.42 9.58 -1.68
N ASN A 306 7.70 8.64 -2.59
CA ASN A 306 6.96 8.39 -3.84
C ASN A 306 6.82 9.64 -4.75
N LYS A 307 7.80 10.55 -4.72
CA LYS A 307 7.85 11.77 -5.53
C LYS A 307 8.66 11.55 -6.81
N LEU A 308 8.00 10.99 -7.81
CA LEU A 308 8.69 10.49 -9.00
C LEU A 308 9.16 11.61 -9.95
N GLU A 309 8.36 12.67 -10.12
CA GLU A 309 8.71 13.83 -10.98
C GLU A 309 9.94 14.58 -10.47
N ASP A 310 10.02 14.77 -9.15
CA ASP A 310 11.19 15.37 -8.50
C ASP A 310 12.45 14.52 -8.74
N ALA A 311 12.33 13.18 -8.74
CA ALA A 311 13.45 12.29 -9.02
C ALA A 311 13.92 12.38 -10.48
N ASP A 312 13.00 12.54 -11.44
CA ASP A 312 13.32 12.75 -12.86
C ASP A 312 14.10 14.05 -13.09
N LEU A 313 13.67 15.15 -12.44
CA LEU A 313 14.37 16.43 -12.49
C LEU A 313 15.79 16.33 -11.93
N LEU A 314 15.97 15.63 -10.80
CA LEU A 314 17.30 15.41 -10.21
C LEU A 314 18.20 14.58 -11.13
N PHE A 315 17.62 13.60 -11.83
CA PHE A 315 18.36 12.79 -12.78
C PHE A 315 18.82 13.62 -13.99
N GLN A 316 17.95 14.49 -14.51
CA GLN A 316 18.30 15.42 -15.59
C GLN A 316 19.39 16.41 -15.15
N ASP A 317 19.34 16.93 -13.93
CA ASP A 317 20.42 17.75 -13.35
C ASP A 317 21.76 17.01 -13.37
N MET A 318 21.76 15.74 -12.93
CA MET A 318 22.99 14.95 -12.90
C MET A 318 23.58 14.74 -14.30
N ARG A 319 22.72 14.66 -15.33
CA ARG A 319 23.13 14.55 -16.73
C ARG A 319 23.65 15.87 -17.31
N THR A 320 22.95 16.98 -17.09
CA THR A 320 23.36 18.31 -17.58
C THR A 320 24.69 18.76 -16.96
N ALA A 321 24.93 18.38 -15.70
CA ALA A 321 26.21 18.58 -15.02
C ALA A 321 27.32 17.60 -15.45
N ASN A 322 27.03 16.69 -16.38
CA ASN A 322 27.94 15.70 -16.95
C ASN A 322 28.62 14.78 -15.91
N TYR A 323 27.90 14.43 -14.84
CA TYR A 323 28.40 13.46 -13.85
C TYR A 323 28.43 12.04 -14.43
N LYS A 324 29.44 11.25 -14.03
CA LYS A 324 29.43 9.80 -14.27
C LYS A 324 28.40 9.14 -13.33
N ILE A 325 27.20 8.91 -13.84
CA ILE A 325 26.10 8.32 -13.07
C ILE A 325 26.36 6.82 -12.87
N ASP A 326 26.39 6.38 -11.60
CA ASP A 326 26.55 4.95 -11.26
C ASP A 326 25.39 4.13 -11.86
N PRO A 327 25.65 2.97 -12.49
CA PRO A 327 24.62 2.04 -12.96
C PRO A 327 23.50 1.74 -11.93
N LYS A 328 23.82 1.79 -10.63
CA LYS A 328 22.84 1.62 -9.55
C LYS A 328 21.77 2.71 -9.55
N VAL A 329 22.12 3.95 -9.88
CA VAL A 329 21.18 5.09 -9.93
C VAL A 329 20.21 4.90 -11.11
N TRP A 330 20.71 4.51 -12.28
CA TRP A 330 19.88 4.14 -13.43
C TRP A 330 18.87 3.05 -13.08
N LEU A 331 19.37 1.94 -12.51
CA LEU A 331 18.53 0.81 -12.09
C LEU A 331 17.48 1.23 -11.07
N LYS A 332 17.86 2.08 -10.11
CA LYS A 332 16.97 2.60 -9.08
C LYS A 332 15.83 3.41 -9.72
N LEU A 333 16.13 4.34 -10.62
CA LEU A 333 15.13 5.15 -11.30
C LEU A 333 14.19 4.28 -12.16
N MET A 334 14.75 3.33 -12.92
CA MET A 334 13.93 2.38 -13.69
C MET A 334 12.98 1.56 -12.81
N GLN A 335 13.46 0.99 -11.70
CA GLN A 335 12.63 0.22 -10.76
C GLN A 335 11.51 1.07 -10.14
N LEU A 336 11.77 2.35 -9.92
CA LEU A 336 10.82 3.30 -9.38
C LEU A 336 9.68 3.57 -10.37
N HIS A 337 10.00 3.88 -11.63
CA HIS A 337 8.99 4.06 -12.68
C HIS A 337 8.24 2.75 -12.98
N ALA A 338 8.93 1.60 -12.93
CA ALA A 338 8.32 0.29 -13.10
C ALA A 338 7.30 -0.04 -12.00
N ARG A 339 7.53 0.40 -10.76
CA ARG A 339 6.54 0.27 -9.68
C ARG A 339 5.31 1.13 -9.90
N GLY A 340 5.50 2.33 -10.47
CA GLY A 340 4.41 3.21 -10.89
C GLY A 340 3.68 2.77 -12.17
N GLY A 341 4.13 1.71 -12.84
CA GLY A 341 3.54 1.25 -14.11
C GLY A 341 3.80 2.17 -15.31
N ARG A 342 4.73 3.12 -15.19
CA ARG A 342 5.08 4.08 -16.25
C ARG A 342 6.08 3.48 -17.23
N SER A 343 5.59 2.57 -18.07
CA SER A 343 6.42 1.79 -19.02
C SER A 343 7.24 2.64 -19.98
N GLU A 344 6.67 3.71 -20.55
CA GLU A 344 7.36 4.62 -21.49
C GLU A 344 8.60 5.26 -20.87
N ALA A 345 8.48 5.80 -19.66
CA ALA A 345 9.62 6.39 -18.97
C ALA A 345 10.72 5.36 -18.63
N VAL A 346 10.36 4.09 -18.35
CA VAL A 346 11.35 3.03 -18.11
C VAL A 346 12.08 2.65 -19.41
N GLU A 347 11.35 2.61 -20.52
CA GLU A 347 11.91 2.36 -21.85
C GLU A 347 12.89 3.46 -22.27
N ASP A 348 12.51 4.72 -22.11
CA ASP A 348 13.38 5.87 -22.37
C ASP A 348 14.65 5.82 -21.53
N LEU A 349 14.52 5.52 -20.23
CA LEU A 349 15.67 5.39 -19.33
C LEU A 349 16.57 4.20 -19.70
N PHE A 350 16.00 3.08 -20.14
CA PHE A 350 16.77 1.92 -20.59
C PHE A 350 17.56 2.24 -21.86
N GLN A 351 16.95 2.95 -22.80
CA GLN A 351 17.61 3.36 -24.04
C GLN A 351 18.73 4.38 -23.77
N GLN A 352 18.47 5.38 -22.93
CA GLN A 352 19.48 6.34 -22.48
C GLN A 352 20.65 5.68 -21.75
N MET A 353 20.38 4.64 -20.95
CA MET A 353 21.43 3.85 -20.28
C MET A 353 22.33 3.14 -21.29
N ARG A 354 21.76 2.59 -22.38
CA ARG A 354 22.50 1.95 -23.48
C ARG A 354 23.35 2.96 -24.25
N GLU A 355 22.79 4.12 -24.58
CA GLU A 355 23.49 5.21 -25.28
C GLU A 355 24.64 5.79 -24.46
N ALA A 356 24.50 5.83 -23.14
CA ALA A 356 25.57 6.22 -22.21
C ALA A 356 26.69 5.17 -22.08
N GLY A 357 26.61 4.05 -22.82
CA GLY A 357 27.59 2.96 -22.77
C GLY A 357 27.59 2.20 -21.44
N VAL A 358 26.52 2.30 -20.65
CA VAL A 358 26.41 1.61 -19.37
C VAL A 358 25.94 0.18 -19.61
N GLU A 359 26.73 -0.80 -19.16
CA GLU A 359 26.41 -2.22 -19.30
C GLU A 359 25.04 -2.53 -18.67
N THR A 360 24.08 -2.94 -19.50
CA THR A 360 22.74 -3.33 -19.06
C THR A 360 22.82 -4.66 -18.30
N LYS A 361 22.51 -4.64 -17.01
CA LYS A 361 22.45 -5.84 -16.17
C LYS A 361 21.04 -6.42 -16.14
N GLY A 362 20.90 -7.69 -15.74
CA GLY A 362 19.60 -8.36 -15.62
C GLY A 362 18.55 -7.58 -14.82
N GLY A 363 18.96 -6.82 -13.79
CA GLY A 363 18.04 -5.98 -13.02
C GLY A 363 17.37 -4.86 -13.84
N ALA A 364 18.01 -4.35 -14.89
CA ALA A 364 17.42 -3.34 -15.78
C ALA A 364 16.34 -3.97 -16.68
N PHE A 365 16.59 -5.18 -17.19
CA PHE A 365 15.58 -5.99 -17.87
C PHE A 365 14.43 -6.36 -16.95
N ASP A 366 14.69 -6.80 -15.71
CA ASP A 366 13.64 -7.10 -14.71
C ASP A 366 12.75 -5.87 -14.46
N ALA A 367 13.33 -4.66 -14.39
CA ALA A 367 12.57 -3.41 -14.21
C ALA A 367 11.72 -3.07 -15.44
N LEU A 368 12.29 -3.20 -16.65
CA LEU A 368 11.58 -2.98 -17.91
C LEU A 368 10.40 -3.95 -18.06
N LEU A 369 10.64 -5.24 -17.81
CA LEU A 369 9.59 -6.28 -17.80
C LEU A 369 8.49 -5.97 -16.79
N LEU A 370 8.85 -5.65 -15.54
CA LEU A 370 7.88 -5.30 -14.51
C LEU A 370 7.00 -4.12 -14.94
N SER A 371 7.58 -3.12 -15.59
CA SER A 371 6.86 -1.94 -16.07
C SER A 371 5.82 -2.31 -17.14
N TYR A 372 6.19 -3.14 -18.12
CA TYR A 372 5.28 -3.60 -19.18
C TYR A 372 4.20 -4.55 -18.65
N CYS A 373 4.56 -5.50 -17.80
CA CYS A 373 3.60 -6.40 -17.16
C CYS A 373 2.56 -5.63 -16.34
N ARG A 374 2.95 -4.57 -15.62
CA ARG A 374 2.00 -3.72 -14.88
C ARG A 374 1.15 -2.82 -15.77
N ALA A 375 1.71 -2.32 -16.87
CA ALA A 375 0.98 -1.53 -17.84
C ALA A 375 0.01 -2.39 -18.69
N GLY A 376 0.05 -3.73 -18.56
CA GLY A 376 -0.74 -4.65 -19.39
C GLY A 376 -0.25 -4.75 -20.84
N LYS A 377 0.92 -4.19 -21.16
CA LYS A 377 1.50 -4.20 -22.52
C LYS A 377 2.27 -5.52 -22.74
N ILE A 378 1.56 -6.64 -22.84
CA ILE A 378 2.13 -7.99 -22.82
C ILE A 378 3.03 -8.30 -24.02
N ASP A 379 2.69 -7.83 -25.23
CA ASP A 379 3.51 -8.09 -26.42
C ASP A 379 4.91 -7.46 -26.30
N GLN A 380 4.97 -6.25 -25.74
CA GLN A 380 6.24 -5.58 -25.44
C GLN A 380 7.01 -6.33 -24.35
N ALA A 381 6.33 -6.79 -23.29
CA ALA A 381 6.96 -7.61 -22.25
C ALA A 381 7.59 -8.89 -22.84
N LEU A 382 6.88 -9.61 -23.72
CA LEU A 382 7.40 -10.82 -24.37
C LEU A 382 8.55 -10.51 -25.33
N SER A 383 8.50 -9.40 -26.06
CA SER A 383 9.60 -8.95 -26.93
C SER A 383 10.88 -8.70 -26.12
N VAL A 384 10.77 -7.92 -25.03
CA VAL A 384 11.89 -7.65 -24.12
C VAL A 384 12.38 -8.93 -23.45
N PHE A 385 11.49 -9.86 -23.10
CA PHE A 385 11.90 -11.13 -22.50
C PHE A 385 12.70 -12.01 -23.49
N ARG A 386 12.36 -11.98 -24.78
CA ARG A 386 13.16 -12.64 -25.82
C ARG A 386 14.53 -11.99 -25.95
N GLU A 387 14.60 -10.66 -25.97
CA GLU A 387 15.87 -9.93 -25.96
C GLU A 387 16.71 -10.27 -24.72
N TYR A 388 16.08 -10.32 -23.54
CA TYR A 388 16.73 -10.72 -22.29
C TYR A 388 17.34 -12.12 -22.45
N LYS A 389 16.57 -13.11 -22.92
CA LYS A 389 17.04 -14.50 -23.16
C LYS A 389 18.22 -14.61 -24.14
N LEU A 390 18.26 -13.77 -25.18
CA LEU A 390 19.34 -13.77 -26.17
C LEU A 390 20.64 -13.20 -25.60
N ASN A 391 20.54 -12.15 -24.80
CA ASN A 391 21.70 -11.44 -24.28
C ASN A 391 22.26 -12.06 -22.98
N MET A 392 21.41 -12.69 -22.16
CA MET A 392 21.80 -13.25 -20.87
C MET A 392 20.73 -14.19 -20.29
N LYS A 393 21.06 -14.90 -19.21
CA LYS A 393 20.10 -15.78 -18.54
C LYS A 393 19.08 -14.96 -17.71
N PRO A 394 17.76 -15.08 -17.97
CA PRO A 394 16.76 -14.38 -17.17
C PRO A 394 16.69 -14.87 -15.74
N SER A 395 16.33 -13.96 -14.82
CA SER A 395 16.10 -14.30 -13.42
C SER A 395 14.82 -15.14 -13.25
N LEU A 396 14.73 -15.93 -12.17
CA LEU A 396 13.47 -16.63 -11.81
C LEU A 396 12.31 -15.63 -11.63
N VAL A 397 12.63 -14.42 -11.19
CA VAL A 397 11.66 -13.33 -11.04
C VAL A 397 11.11 -12.91 -12.40
N ALA A 398 11.96 -12.76 -13.43
CA ALA A 398 11.53 -12.43 -14.79
C ALA A 398 10.59 -13.50 -15.38
N PHE A 399 10.92 -14.79 -15.20
CA PHE A 399 10.03 -15.87 -15.63
C PHE A 399 8.66 -15.79 -14.94
N ASN A 400 8.64 -15.60 -13.62
CA ASN A 400 7.39 -15.47 -12.88
C ASN A 400 6.59 -14.23 -13.32
N MET A 401 7.24 -13.11 -13.64
CA MET A 401 6.57 -11.90 -14.17
C MET A 401 5.90 -12.17 -15.51
N ILE A 402 6.58 -12.86 -16.43
CA ILE A 402 6.02 -13.20 -17.76
C ILE A 402 4.89 -14.21 -17.63
N ILE A 403 5.06 -15.26 -16.84
CA ILE A 403 4.03 -16.27 -16.61
C ILE A 403 2.75 -15.62 -16.04
N ASP A 404 2.89 -14.78 -15.00
CA ASP A 404 1.77 -14.07 -14.39
C ASP A 404 1.09 -13.10 -15.36
N ALA A 405 1.88 -12.35 -16.13
CA ALA A 405 1.36 -11.36 -17.07
C ALA A 405 0.65 -12.01 -18.27
N CYS A 406 1.22 -13.09 -18.83
CA CYS A 406 0.58 -13.91 -19.85
C CYS A 406 -0.72 -14.54 -19.33
N GLY A 407 -0.72 -15.03 -18.09
CA GLY A 407 -1.92 -15.59 -17.46
C GLY A 407 -3.06 -14.58 -17.36
N LYS A 408 -2.78 -13.38 -16.85
CA LYS A 408 -3.77 -12.29 -16.75
C LYS A 408 -4.32 -11.82 -18.09
N ALA A 409 -3.55 -11.99 -19.16
CA ALA A 409 -3.97 -11.65 -20.53
C ALA A 409 -4.63 -12.82 -21.27
N GLY A 410 -4.81 -13.97 -20.63
CA GLY A 410 -5.41 -15.16 -21.26
C GLY A 410 -4.50 -15.83 -22.31
N ARG A 411 -3.19 -15.57 -22.26
CA ARG A 411 -2.16 -16.12 -23.15
C ARG A 411 -1.49 -17.32 -22.49
N ASP A 412 -2.26 -18.38 -22.30
CA ASP A 412 -1.83 -19.51 -21.49
C ASP A 412 -0.74 -20.36 -22.17
N GLU A 413 -0.68 -20.38 -23.50
CA GLU A 413 0.35 -21.09 -24.26
C GLU A 413 1.73 -20.48 -24.05
N GLU A 414 1.85 -19.15 -24.11
CA GLU A 414 3.10 -18.45 -23.82
C GLU A 414 3.50 -18.56 -22.35
N ALA A 415 2.54 -18.63 -21.43
CA ALA A 415 2.79 -18.90 -20.02
C ALA A 415 3.40 -20.31 -19.83
N VAL A 416 2.81 -21.33 -20.45
CA VAL A 416 3.30 -22.71 -20.42
C VAL A 416 4.67 -22.84 -21.08
N GLN A 417 4.89 -22.19 -22.23
CA GLN A 417 6.21 -22.19 -22.89
C GLN A 417 7.26 -21.55 -21.99
N SER A 418 6.94 -20.44 -21.32
CA SER A 418 7.86 -19.78 -20.39
C SER A 418 8.20 -20.67 -19.18
N TYR A 419 7.28 -21.54 -18.76
CA TYR A 419 7.56 -22.56 -17.74
C TYR A 419 8.50 -23.65 -18.25
N VAL A 420 8.31 -24.14 -19.48
CA VAL A 420 9.22 -25.10 -20.10
C VAL A 420 10.64 -24.51 -20.19
N ASP A 421 10.77 -23.28 -20.70
CA ASP A 421 12.02 -22.54 -20.78
C ASP A 421 12.70 -22.39 -19.40
N LEU A 422 11.90 -22.17 -18.33
CA LEU A 422 12.40 -22.06 -16.94
C LEU A 422 13.04 -23.39 -16.48
N ILE A 423 12.39 -24.52 -16.77
CA ILE A 423 12.91 -25.86 -16.45
C ILE A 423 14.16 -26.18 -17.25
N GLU A 424 14.18 -25.85 -18.55
CA GLU A 424 15.36 -26.01 -19.41
C GLU A 424 16.54 -25.18 -18.91
N CYS A 425 16.26 -23.98 -18.38
CA CYS A 425 17.24 -23.14 -17.69
C CYS A 425 17.69 -23.69 -16.32
N ARG A 426 17.25 -24.89 -15.93
CA ARG A 426 17.54 -25.57 -14.66
C ARG A 426 17.11 -24.80 -13.41
N TYR A 427 16.10 -23.93 -13.53
CA TYR A 427 15.48 -23.35 -12.35
C TYR A 427 14.50 -24.34 -11.72
N ARG A 428 14.40 -24.30 -10.38
CA ARG A 428 13.33 -25.01 -9.67
C ARG A 428 12.12 -24.10 -9.57
N PRO A 429 10.94 -24.51 -10.08
CA PRO A 429 9.70 -23.77 -9.87
C PRO A 429 9.43 -23.64 -8.38
N ASN A 430 8.92 -22.48 -7.97
CA ASN A 430 8.47 -22.26 -6.61
C ASN A 430 6.94 -22.13 -6.57
N ALA A 431 6.39 -21.90 -5.38
CA ALA A 431 4.94 -21.79 -5.22
C ALA A 431 4.33 -20.65 -6.07
N VAL A 432 5.08 -19.56 -6.29
CA VAL A 432 4.63 -18.45 -7.16
C VAL A 432 4.55 -18.91 -8.61
N THR A 433 5.58 -19.60 -9.13
CA THR A 433 5.59 -20.14 -10.50
C THR A 433 4.38 -21.05 -10.75
N TYR A 434 4.16 -22.04 -9.88
CA TYR A 434 3.04 -22.96 -10.02
C TYR A 434 1.69 -22.26 -9.91
N THR A 435 1.53 -21.37 -8.93
CA THR A 435 0.25 -20.68 -8.74
C THR A 435 -0.11 -19.77 -9.90
N SER A 436 0.87 -19.02 -10.44
CA SER A 436 0.64 -18.17 -11.63
C SER A 436 0.27 -19.00 -12.87
N LEU A 437 0.92 -20.16 -13.09
CA LEU A 437 0.55 -21.06 -14.19
C LEU A 437 -0.84 -21.66 -14.01
N ILE A 438 -1.13 -22.20 -12.83
CA ILE A 438 -2.43 -22.78 -12.50
C ILE A 438 -3.54 -21.74 -12.73
N SER A 439 -3.32 -20.50 -12.28
CA SER A 439 -4.24 -19.39 -12.51
C SER A 439 -4.43 -19.11 -13.99
N ALA A 440 -3.33 -19.02 -14.76
CA ALA A 440 -3.35 -18.77 -16.20
C ALA A 440 -4.19 -19.82 -16.95
N VAL A 441 -3.89 -21.11 -16.76
CA VAL A 441 -4.59 -22.18 -17.48
C VAL A 441 -6.04 -22.37 -17.01
N ALA A 442 -6.34 -22.11 -15.73
CA ALA A 442 -7.70 -22.15 -15.21
C ALA A 442 -8.56 -20.99 -15.71
N GLU A 443 -7.97 -19.80 -15.91
CA GLU A 443 -8.66 -18.66 -16.53
C GLU A 443 -8.92 -18.87 -18.02
N ALA A 444 -8.03 -19.58 -18.72
CA ALA A 444 -8.24 -20.05 -20.09
C ALA A 444 -9.23 -21.23 -20.21
N GLY A 445 -9.77 -21.71 -19.09
CA GLY A 445 -10.73 -22.82 -19.06
C GLY A 445 -10.13 -24.21 -19.27
N ARG A 446 -8.80 -24.34 -19.26
CA ARG A 446 -8.07 -25.63 -19.38
C ARG A 446 -7.86 -26.25 -17.99
N TYR A 447 -8.96 -26.61 -17.32
CA TYR A 447 -8.96 -27.03 -15.92
C TYR A 447 -8.19 -28.33 -15.66
N GLU A 448 -8.19 -29.26 -16.62
CA GLU A 448 -7.46 -30.52 -16.56
C GLU A 448 -5.94 -30.28 -16.51
N LYS A 449 -5.43 -29.30 -17.26
CA LYS A 449 -4.00 -28.88 -17.18
C LYS A 449 -3.70 -28.19 -15.85
N ALA A 450 -4.64 -27.41 -15.31
CA ALA A 450 -4.48 -26.76 -14.00
C ALA A 450 -4.28 -27.80 -12.88
N ASP A 451 -5.07 -28.87 -12.93
CA ASP A 451 -5.02 -30.00 -12.03
C ASP A 451 -3.71 -30.83 -12.20
N GLU A 452 -3.26 -31.05 -13.43
CA GLU A 452 -1.94 -31.66 -13.68
C GLU A 452 -0.81 -30.84 -13.03
N LEU A 453 -0.79 -29.52 -13.23
CA LEU A 453 0.20 -28.62 -12.63
C LEU A 453 0.13 -28.60 -11.10
N TYR A 454 -1.08 -28.66 -10.54
CA TYR A 454 -1.27 -28.75 -9.10
C TYR A 454 -0.73 -30.07 -8.52
N ARG A 455 -0.99 -31.21 -9.17
CA ARG A 455 -0.40 -32.49 -8.76
C ARG A 455 1.12 -32.48 -8.89
N ARG A 456 1.66 -31.88 -9.96
CA ARG A 456 3.10 -31.73 -10.15
C ARG A 456 3.74 -30.88 -9.06
N MET A 457 3.09 -29.79 -8.65
CA MET A 457 3.51 -28.97 -7.51
C MET A 457 3.66 -29.80 -6.22
N LEU A 458 2.69 -30.68 -5.94
CA LEU A 458 2.75 -31.58 -4.79
C LEU A 458 3.86 -32.64 -4.93
N GLN A 459 4.05 -33.21 -6.13
CA GLN A 459 5.12 -34.17 -6.42
C GLN A 459 6.51 -33.55 -6.23
N ASP A 460 6.68 -32.30 -6.66
CA ASP A 460 7.91 -31.52 -6.48
C ASP A 460 8.13 -31.06 -5.02
N ARG A 461 7.23 -31.44 -4.09
CA ARG A 461 7.24 -31.06 -2.68
C ARG A 461 7.23 -29.54 -2.46
N VAL A 462 6.56 -28.81 -3.35
CA VAL A 462 6.31 -27.38 -3.19
C VAL A 462 4.96 -27.21 -2.50
N GLU A 463 4.96 -26.65 -1.29
CA GLU A 463 3.74 -26.49 -0.49
C GLU A 463 2.77 -25.49 -1.14
N PRO A 464 1.49 -25.86 -1.34
CA PRO A 464 0.45 -24.94 -1.80
C PRO A 464 0.27 -23.77 -0.84
N THR A 465 0.16 -22.57 -1.41
CA THR A 465 -0.16 -21.36 -0.64
C THR A 465 -1.67 -21.15 -0.57
N GLY A 466 -2.13 -20.24 0.29
CA GLY A 466 -3.54 -19.83 0.31
C GLY A 466 -4.04 -19.34 -1.07
N HIS A 467 -3.18 -18.68 -1.85
CA HIS A 467 -3.52 -18.28 -3.22
C HIS A 467 -3.65 -19.48 -4.17
N THR A 468 -2.79 -20.49 -4.02
CA THR A 468 -2.88 -21.75 -4.77
C THR A 468 -4.21 -22.47 -4.49
N TYR A 469 -4.57 -22.62 -3.22
CA TYR A 469 -5.84 -23.24 -2.83
C TYR A 469 -7.05 -22.48 -3.36
N SER A 470 -7.10 -21.16 -3.16
CA SER A 470 -8.19 -20.31 -3.67
C SER A 470 -8.34 -20.47 -5.20
N THR A 471 -7.23 -20.44 -5.93
CA THR A 471 -7.21 -20.60 -7.40
C THR A 471 -7.75 -21.97 -7.83
N MET A 472 -7.27 -23.05 -7.22
CA MET A 472 -7.74 -24.41 -7.55
C MET A 472 -9.20 -24.65 -7.16
N ILE A 473 -9.65 -24.14 -6.02
CA ILE A 473 -11.04 -24.24 -5.59
C ILE A 473 -11.96 -23.48 -6.56
N HIS A 474 -11.56 -22.27 -6.98
CA HIS A 474 -12.29 -21.52 -8.02
C HIS A 474 -12.31 -22.25 -9.36
N ALA A 475 -11.20 -22.88 -9.76
CA ALA A 475 -11.12 -23.70 -10.97
C ALA A 475 -12.11 -24.88 -10.89
N CYS A 476 -12.14 -25.61 -9.77
CA CYS A 476 -13.08 -26.70 -9.53
C CYS A 476 -14.53 -26.22 -9.58
N ALA A 477 -14.84 -25.08 -8.96
CA ALA A 477 -16.16 -24.49 -8.97
C ALA A 477 -16.61 -24.07 -10.38
N ARG A 478 -15.70 -23.51 -11.19
CA ARG A 478 -16.00 -23.11 -12.57
C ARG A 478 -16.29 -24.31 -13.46
N ARG A 479 -15.51 -25.38 -13.30
CA ARG A 479 -15.65 -26.64 -14.05
C ARG A 479 -16.82 -27.53 -13.59
N GLY A 480 -17.24 -27.41 -12.33
CA GLY A 480 -18.27 -28.24 -11.71
C GLY A 480 -17.74 -29.46 -10.95
N TRP A 481 -16.46 -29.51 -10.62
CA TRP A 481 -15.84 -30.61 -9.86
C TRP A 481 -16.01 -30.44 -8.34
N THR A 482 -17.25 -30.40 -7.86
CA THR A 482 -17.55 -30.08 -6.45
C THR A 482 -16.91 -31.07 -5.46
N ARG A 483 -16.94 -32.37 -5.77
CA ARG A 483 -16.36 -33.42 -4.90
C ARG A 483 -14.84 -33.30 -4.79
N TYR A 484 -14.14 -33.14 -5.92
CA TYR A 484 -12.69 -32.95 -5.92
C TYR A 484 -12.31 -31.62 -5.26
N GLY A 485 -13.05 -30.55 -5.54
CA GLY A 485 -12.88 -29.27 -4.84
C GLY A 485 -13.06 -29.38 -3.33
N HIS A 486 -13.98 -30.22 -2.84
CA HIS A 486 -14.16 -30.48 -1.40
C HIS A 486 -12.91 -31.11 -0.77
N GLU A 487 -12.25 -32.05 -1.45
CA GLU A 487 -10.98 -32.62 -0.98
C GLU A 487 -9.89 -31.55 -0.86
N ILE A 488 -9.82 -30.63 -1.82
CA ILE A 488 -8.89 -29.49 -1.78
C ILE A 488 -9.25 -28.53 -0.64
N CYS A 489 -10.54 -28.28 -0.38
CA CYS A 489 -11.00 -27.50 0.77
C CYS A 489 -10.55 -28.12 2.11
N LEU A 490 -10.69 -29.45 2.26
CA LEU A 490 -10.23 -30.15 3.46
C LEU A 490 -8.71 -30.03 3.65
N ALA A 491 -7.94 -30.13 2.57
CA ALA A 491 -6.49 -29.90 2.61
C ALA A 491 -6.16 -28.46 3.02
N ALA A 492 -6.87 -27.45 2.47
CA ALA A 492 -6.68 -26.06 2.83
C ALA A 492 -6.99 -25.77 4.30
N SER A 493 -7.98 -26.46 4.88
CA SER A 493 -8.38 -26.32 6.30
C SER A 493 -7.37 -26.88 7.30
N GLN A 494 -6.34 -27.61 6.86
CA GLN A 494 -5.25 -28.05 7.74
C GLN A 494 -4.30 -26.91 8.10
N GLY A 495 -4.30 -25.82 7.33
CA GLY A 495 -3.47 -24.63 7.54
C GLY A 495 -4.28 -23.36 7.88
N PRO A 496 -3.60 -22.21 8.05
CA PRO A 496 -4.28 -20.94 8.23
C PRO A 496 -5.04 -20.54 6.96
N ILE A 497 -6.38 -20.46 7.07
CA ILE A 497 -7.26 -20.10 5.96
C ILE A 497 -7.33 -18.58 5.82
N SER A 498 -7.10 -18.08 4.61
CA SER A 498 -7.23 -16.65 4.28
C SER A 498 -8.66 -16.29 3.82
N ARG A 499 -9.03 -15.01 3.87
CA ARG A 499 -10.32 -14.48 3.36
C ARG A 499 -10.63 -14.98 1.93
N ALA A 500 -9.64 -14.98 1.04
CA ALA A 500 -9.77 -15.42 -0.34
C ALA A 500 -10.05 -16.92 -0.48
N VAL A 501 -9.57 -17.75 0.45
CA VAL A 501 -9.86 -19.20 0.45
C VAL A 501 -11.28 -19.45 0.93
N TYR A 502 -11.73 -18.77 1.98
CA TYR A 502 -13.13 -18.84 2.43
C TYR A 502 -14.11 -18.44 1.32
N GLY A 503 -13.86 -17.32 0.62
CA GLY A 503 -14.65 -16.90 -0.53
C GLY A 503 -14.69 -17.96 -1.65
N ALA A 504 -13.54 -18.60 -1.94
CA ALA A 504 -13.48 -19.69 -2.91
C ALA A 504 -14.27 -20.93 -2.48
N MET A 505 -14.20 -21.32 -1.20
CA MET A 505 -14.96 -22.46 -0.66
C MET A 505 -16.47 -22.22 -0.76
N LEU A 506 -16.94 -21.03 -0.39
CA LEU A 506 -18.34 -20.65 -0.56
C LEU A 506 -18.76 -20.72 -2.03
N HIS A 507 -17.95 -20.17 -2.94
CA HIS A 507 -18.21 -20.25 -4.38
C HIS A 507 -18.28 -21.69 -4.90
N LEU A 508 -17.42 -22.59 -4.44
CA LEU A 508 -17.48 -24.01 -4.80
C LEU A 508 -18.77 -24.67 -4.32
N TYR A 509 -19.08 -24.57 -3.02
CA TYR A 509 -20.21 -25.29 -2.44
C TYR A 509 -21.55 -24.73 -2.92
N ILE A 510 -21.68 -23.41 -3.04
CA ILE A 510 -22.92 -22.78 -3.55
C ILE A 510 -23.15 -23.17 -5.00
N LYS A 511 -22.13 -23.05 -5.87
CA LYS A 511 -22.28 -23.43 -7.28
C LYS A 511 -22.52 -24.93 -7.47
N GLY A 512 -21.96 -25.75 -6.58
CA GLY A 512 -22.21 -27.19 -6.52
C GLY A 512 -23.52 -27.59 -5.84
N ARG A 513 -24.32 -26.63 -5.33
CA ARG A 513 -25.54 -26.85 -4.53
C ARG A 513 -25.34 -27.67 -3.25
N TRP A 514 -24.14 -27.66 -2.69
CA TRP A 514 -23.78 -28.33 -1.44
C TRP A 514 -23.94 -27.38 -0.25
N TYR A 515 -25.15 -26.85 -0.06
CA TYR A 515 -25.44 -25.82 0.95
C TYR A 515 -25.19 -26.27 2.40
N SER A 516 -25.32 -27.58 2.68
CA SER A 516 -24.94 -28.17 3.96
C SER A 516 -23.46 -28.02 4.31
N HIS A 517 -22.58 -27.93 3.30
CA HIS A 517 -21.15 -27.68 3.48
C HIS A 517 -20.81 -26.18 3.44
N ALA A 518 -21.62 -25.36 2.75
CA ALA A 518 -21.45 -23.91 2.72
C ALA A 518 -21.80 -23.26 4.07
N ALA A 519 -22.83 -23.74 4.77
CA ALA A 519 -23.29 -23.18 6.04
C ALA A 519 -22.20 -23.15 7.14
N PRO A 520 -21.50 -24.27 7.45
CA PRO A 520 -20.41 -24.26 8.43
C PRO A 520 -19.27 -23.31 8.10
N VAL A 521 -18.98 -23.11 6.80
CA VAL A 521 -17.94 -22.18 6.34
C VAL A 521 -18.33 -20.74 6.68
N LEU A 522 -19.59 -20.36 6.44
CA LEU A 522 -20.09 -19.03 6.76
C LEU A 522 -20.13 -18.76 8.28
N GLU A 523 -20.57 -19.75 9.06
CA GLU A 523 -20.57 -19.66 10.53
C GLU A 523 -19.15 -19.52 11.09
N GLU A 524 -18.18 -20.24 10.53
CA GLU A 524 -16.78 -20.12 10.93
C GLU A 524 -16.21 -18.73 10.61
N MET A 525 -16.52 -18.19 9.44
CA MET A 525 -16.15 -16.82 9.07
C MET A 525 -16.72 -15.80 10.07
N GLY A 526 -17.99 -15.93 10.43
CA GLY A 526 -18.64 -15.08 11.44
C GLY A 526 -17.97 -15.18 12.81
N ARG A 527 -17.68 -16.39 13.28
CA ARG A 527 -16.99 -16.63 14.56
C ARG A 527 -15.58 -16.02 14.60
N LYS A 528 -14.87 -16.04 13.47
CA LYS A 528 -13.51 -15.48 13.33
C LYS A 528 -13.51 -13.97 13.03
N GLY A 529 -14.66 -13.35 12.81
CA GLY A 529 -14.76 -11.95 12.39
C GLY A 529 -14.15 -11.67 11.02
N ILE A 530 -14.13 -12.67 10.12
CA ILE A 530 -13.60 -12.53 8.76
C ILE A 530 -14.78 -12.24 7.83
N GLU A 531 -14.90 -11.01 7.37
CA GLU A 531 -15.97 -10.66 6.42
C GLU A 531 -15.75 -11.27 5.03
N PRO A 532 -16.82 -11.73 4.34
CA PRO A 532 -16.75 -12.07 2.92
C PRO A 532 -16.23 -10.90 2.09
N ASP A 533 -15.43 -11.16 1.06
CA ASP A 533 -15.12 -10.13 0.06
C ASP A 533 -16.32 -9.92 -0.89
N ALA A 534 -16.24 -8.95 -1.80
CA ALA A 534 -17.35 -8.66 -2.72
C ALA A 534 -17.77 -9.86 -3.57
N ALA A 535 -16.82 -10.71 -3.96
CA ALA A 535 -17.11 -11.96 -4.68
C ALA A 535 -17.83 -12.97 -3.77
N GLY A 536 -17.44 -13.09 -2.50
CA GLY A 536 -18.11 -13.90 -1.49
C GLY A 536 -19.55 -13.43 -1.23
N TYR A 537 -19.76 -12.13 -1.04
CA TYR A 537 -21.11 -11.53 -0.92
C TYR A 537 -21.96 -11.81 -2.16
N GLY A 538 -21.43 -11.54 -3.36
CA GLY A 538 -22.15 -11.82 -4.61
C GLY A 538 -22.51 -13.30 -4.77
N THR A 539 -21.65 -14.21 -4.34
CA THR A 539 -21.92 -15.66 -4.35
C THR A 539 -23.05 -16.03 -3.39
N LEU A 540 -23.02 -15.52 -2.15
CA LEU A 540 -24.06 -15.79 -1.15
C LEU A 540 -25.42 -15.23 -1.58
N ILE A 541 -25.44 -14.01 -2.14
CA ILE A 541 -26.65 -13.38 -2.66
C ILE A 541 -27.20 -14.15 -3.86
N SER A 542 -26.32 -14.57 -4.78
CA SER A 542 -26.73 -15.42 -5.91
C SER A 542 -27.35 -16.73 -5.44
N ALA A 543 -26.92 -17.29 -4.30
CA ALA A 543 -27.51 -18.50 -3.72
C ALA A 543 -28.96 -18.28 -3.28
N CYS A 544 -29.30 -17.09 -2.75
CA CYS A 544 -30.67 -16.75 -2.35
C CYS A 544 -31.66 -16.82 -3.54
N GLY A 545 -31.18 -16.62 -4.77
CA GLY A 545 -32.00 -16.73 -5.98
C GLY A 545 -32.35 -18.16 -6.42
N GLU A 546 -31.77 -19.20 -5.80
CA GLU A 546 -32.04 -20.61 -6.16
C GLU A 546 -33.50 -20.99 -5.89
N ARG A 547 -34.14 -21.88 -6.65
CA ARG A 547 -35.60 -22.14 -6.48
C ARG A 547 -35.96 -23.23 -5.49
N ASP A 548 -35.00 -24.08 -5.10
CA ASP A 548 -35.23 -25.20 -4.21
C ASP A 548 -34.93 -24.82 -2.75
N ASP A 549 -35.99 -24.40 -2.05
CA ASP A 549 -35.92 -23.93 -0.66
C ASP A 549 -35.45 -25.00 0.32
N ARG A 550 -35.72 -26.28 0.04
CA ARG A 550 -35.36 -27.39 0.96
C ARG A 550 -33.85 -27.60 0.99
N VAL A 551 -33.21 -27.55 -0.17
CA VAL A 551 -31.75 -27.72 -0.28
C VAL A 551 -31.05 -26.47 0.26
N PHE A 552 -31.61 -25.28 0.07
CA PHE A 552 -31.06 -24.00 0.54
C PHE A 552 -31.21 -23.78 2.06
N ALA A 553 -32.20 -24.41 2.71
CA ALA A 553 -32.53 -24.18 4.13
C ALA A 553 -31.36 -24.20 5.14
N PRO A 554 -30.31 -25.04 5.01
CA PRO A 554 -29.15 -24.97 5.89
C PRO A 554 -28.36 -23.66 5.75
N LEU A 555 -28.18 -23.19 4.51
CA LEU A 555 -27.46 -21.95 4.23
C LEU A 555 -28.30 -20.72 4.58
N ALA A 556 -29.62 -20.77 4.37
CA ALA A 556 -30.56 -19.72 4.82
C ALA A 556 -30.38 -19.42 6.31
N ARG A 557 -30.43 -20.47 7.15
CA ARG A 557 -30.23 -20.36 8.60
C ARG A 557 -28.85 -19.81 8.97
N ALA A 558 -27.80 -20.23 8.26
CA ALA A 558 -26.46 -19.71 8.49
C ALA A 558 -26.34 -18.22 8.11
N ILE A 559 -27.02 -17.77 7.05
CA ILE A 559 -27.05 -16.35 6.65
C ILE A 559 -27.78 -15.51 7.71
N GLU A 560 -28.94 -15.94 8.18
CA GLU A 560 -29.71 -15.24 9.21
C GLU A 560 -28.92 -15.08 10.51
N ASN A 561 -28.22 -16.13 10.95
CA ASN A 561 -27.41 -16.11 12.17
C ASN A 561 -26.04 -15.44 12.01
N SER A 562 -25.65 -15.06 10.78
CA SER A 562 -24.35 -14.44 10.53
C SER A 562 -24.34 -12.96 10.93
N PRO A 563 -23.18 -12.38 11.32
CA PRO A 563 -23.07 -10.94 11.57
C PRO A 563 -23.04 -10.11 10.27
N PHE A 564 -23.25 -10.73 9.11
CA PHE A 564 -23.05 -10.11 7.80
C PHE A 564 -24.35 -9.50 7.28
N GLU A 565 -24.62 -8.27 7.68
CA GLU A 565 -25.83 -7.51 7.34
C GLU A 565 -26.18 -7.48 5.83
N PRO A 566 -25.22 -7.32 4.87
CA PRO A 566 -25.56 -7.34 3.44
C PRO A 566 -26.24 -8.64 3.00
N CYS A 567 -25.82 -9.79 3.54
CA CYS A 567 -26.42 -11.09 3.24
C CYS A 567 -27.81 -11.23 3.87
N GLN A 568 -27.98 -10.73 5.10
CA GLN A 568 -29.26 -10.78 5.81
C GLN A 568 -30.33 -9.94 5.12
N ILE A 569 -29.97 -8.74 4.64
CA ILE A 569 -30.88 -7.88 3.87
C ILE A 569 -31.26 -8.54 2.55
N ALA A 570 -30.29 -9.08 1.82
CA ALA A 570 -30.56 -9.81 0.58
C ALA A 570 -31.47 -11.03 0.79
N HIS A 571 -31.22 -11.81 1.85
CA HIS A 571 -32.08 -12.93 2.23
C HIS A 571 -33.52 -12.47 2.53
N ARG A 572 -33.69 -11.45 3.36
CA ARG A 572 -35.02 -10.93 3.71
C ARG A 572 -35.76 -10.30 2.54
N LEU A 573 -35.06 -9.64 1.62
CA LEU A 573 -35.67 -9.14 0.37
C LEU A 573 -36.18 -10.26 -0.54
N VAL A 574 -35.53 -11.43 -0.52
CA VAL A 574 -35.93 -12.57 -1.35
C VAL A 574 -37.03 -13.40 -0.69
N PHE A 575 -36.94 -13.62 0.63
CA PHE A 575 -37.78 -14.58 1.37
C PHE A 575 -38.77 -13.94 2.35
N GLY A 576 -38.63 -12.66 2.67
CA GLY A 576 -39.53 -11.94 3.58
C GLY A 576 -40.95 -11.90 3.03
N ALA A 577 -41.89 -12.43 3.80
CA ALA A 577 -43.31 -12.46 3.47
C ALA A 577 -43.86 -11.04 3.27
N SER A 578 -44.62 -10.85 2.18
CA SER A 578 -45.70 -9.87 2.16
C SER A 578 -46.67 -10.31 3.25
N SER A 579 -46.66 -9.64 4.39
CA SER A 579 -47.59 -9.88 5.48
C SER A 579 -49.02 -9.64 5.00
N ASN A 580 -49.75 -10.72 4.61
CA ASN A 580 -51.19 -10.87 4.85
C ASN A 580 -51.86 -12.22 4.48
N ASP A 581 -51.16 -13.25 3.98
CA ASP A 581 -51.82 -14.55 3.68
C ASP A 581 -51.77 -15.59 4.83
N THR A 582 -51.92 -15.14 6.07
CA THR A 582 -52.26 -16.02 7.20
C THR A 582 -53.44 -15.46 7.98
N ILE A 583 -54.64 -15.55 7.39
CA ILE A 583 -55.87 -15.60 8.18
C ILE A 583 -56.05 -17.04 8.65
N SER A 584 -55.91 -17.19 9.97
CA SER A 584 -56.43 -18.22 10.86
C SER A 584 -56.84 -19.57 10.26
N SER A 585 -56.07 -20.61 10.62
CA SER A 585 -56.67 -21.85 11.05
C SER A 585 -57.46 -21.60 12.34
N ASP A 586 -58.77 -21.42 12.21
CA ASP A 586 -59.82 -22.01 13.07
C ASP A 586 -61.13 -21.22 12.95
N VAL A 587 -62.15 -21.90 12.42
CA VAL A 587 -63.55 -22.02 12.87
C VAL A 587 -64.46 -22.30 11.66
N SER A 588 -65.15 -23.43 11.77
CA SER A 588 -66.29 -23.96 11.01
C SER A 588 -67.23 -22.95 10.31
N ALA A 589 -67.60 -23.24 9.05
CA ALA A 589 -68.97 -23.55 8.59
C ALA A 589 -69.12 -23.44 7.05
N SER A 590 -69.63 -24.52 6.46
CA SER A 590 -70.51 -24.70 5.28
C SER A 590 -70.46 -23.78 4.03
N PRO A 591 -70.75 -24.34 2.82
CA PRO A 591 -70.72 -23.62 1.55
C PRO A 591 -72.01 -22.81 1.34
N ILE A 592 -71.89 -21.54 0.92
CA ILE A 592 -73.03 -20.78 0.41
C ILE A 592 -72.66 -20.15 -0.94
N ASP A 593 -73.38 -20.66 -1.93
CA ASP A 593 -73.85 -20.15 -3.21
C ASP A 593 -73.38 -18.79 -3.76
N GLU A 594 -73.17 -18.85 -5.08
CA GLU A 594 -73.17 -17.75 -6.03
C GLU A 594 -74.47 -16.94 -5.97
N THR A 595 -74.34 -15.61 -6.03
CA THR A 595 -75.09 -14.68 -6.91
C THR A 595 -75.23 -13.29 -6.27
N SER A 596 -74.68 -12.26 -6.92
CA SER A 596 -75.41 -11.01 -7.26
C SER A 596 -74.46 -9.97 -7.86
N GLU A 597 -74.96 -9.37 -8.93
CA GLU A 597 -74.33 -8.39 -9.82
C GLU A 597 -74.20 -6.97 -9.22
N ILE A 598 -73.62 -6.10 -10.06
CA ILE A 598 -73.80 -4.64 -10.20
C ILE A 598 -72.87 -3.72 -9.36
N SER A 599 -71.82 -3.18 -9.99
CA SER A 599 -71.89 -1.85 -10.64
C SER A 599 -70.50 -1.28 -10.91
N LYS A 600 -70.41 -0.61 -12.07
CA LYS A 600 -69.29 0.16 -12.58
C LYS A 600 -68.91 1.26 -11.59
N ASN A 601 -67.60 1.47 -11.40
CA ASN A 601 -67.02 2.80 -11.52
C ASN A 601 -65.53 2.70 -11.85
N SER A 602 -65.24 3.16 -13.06
CA SER A 602 -63.94 3.54 -13.59
C SER A 602 -63.46 4.80 -12.89
N GLU A 603 -62.28 4.78 -12.28
CA GLU A 603 -61.38 5.93 -12.18
C GLU A 603 -60.03 5.51 -11.55
N THR A 604 -58.94 5.81 -12.26
CA THR A 604 -57.54 5.90 -11.80
C THR A 604 -56.86 4.63 -11.24
N SER A 605 -56.26 3.84 -12.13
CA SER A 605 -55.52 2.60 -11.83
C SER A 605 -53.99 2.71 -11.93
N GLU A 606 -53.40 3.92 -11.92
CA GLU A 606 -51.93 4.10 -11.97
C GLU A 606 -51.29 4.54 -10.65
N THR A 607 -52.06 5.03 -9.68
CA THR A 607 -51.53 5.45 -8.35
C THR A 607 -51.57 4.35 -7.28
N THR A 608 -52.27 3.25 -7.54
CA THR A 608 -52.56 2.20 -6.53
C THR A 608 -51.52 1.06 -6.47
N SER A 609 -50.63 0.95 -7.46
CA SER A 609 -49.63 -0.14 -7.53
C SER A 609 -48.30 0.18 -6.86
N LEU A 610 -47.95 1.47 -6.73
CA LEU A 610 -46.76 1.95 -5.99
C LEU A 610 -47.09 2.22 -4.51
N SER A 611 -48.28 2.72 -4.20
CA SER A 611 -48.70 3.03 -2.81
C SER A 611 -48.92 1.79 -1.93
N THR A 612 -49.27 0.66 -2.54
CA THR A 612 -49.42 -0.64 -1.83
C THR A 612 -48.07 -1.32 -1.57
N PHE A 613 -46.99 -0.90 -2.23
CA PHE A 613 -45.65 -1.48 -2.09
C PHE A 613 -44.77 -0.76 -1.06
N GLU A 614 -45.08 0.50 -0.73
CA GLU A 614 -44.54 1.21 0.45
C GLU A 614 -44.88 0.52 1.79
N ALA A 615 -45.78 -0.48 1.78
CA ALA A 615 -46.11 -1.32 2.93
C ALA A 615 -45.19 -2.55 3.08
N ASP A 616 -44.34 -2.87 2.10
CA ASP A 616 -43.40 -4.00 2.20
C ASP A 616 -42.24 -3.65 3.15
N SER A 617 -42.34 -4.17 4.38
CA SER A 617 -41.35 -3.96 5.44
C SER A 617 -39.93 -4.33 5.02
N ALA A 618 -39.77 -5.38 4.20
CA ALA A 618 -38.46 -5.84 3.74
C ALA A 618 -37.83 -4.85 2.74
N VAL A 619 -38.64 -4.25 1.87
CA VAL A 619 -38.19 -3.20 0.94
C VAL A 619 -37.79 -1.96 1.72
N ARG A 620 -38.60 -1.50 2.68
CA ARG A 620 -38.27 -0.32 3.51
C ARG A 620 -36.95 -0.47 4.28
N GLU A 621 -36.74 -1.65 4.85
CA GLU A 621 -35.51 -1.93 5.58
C GLU A 621 -34.29 -1.95 4.64
N ALA A 622 -34.44 -2.57 3.47
CA ALA A 622 -33.39 -2.56 2.46
C ALA A 622 -33.06 -1.16 1.96
N SER A 623 -34.06 -0.32 1.71
CA SER A 623 -33.88 1.09 1.33
C SER A 623 -33.09 1.88 2.39
N ALA A 624 -33.39 1.67 3.67
CA ALA A 624 -32.64 2.29 4.77
C ALA A 624 -31.19 1.80 4.82
N PHE A 625 -30.97 0.49 4.62
CA PHE A 625 -29.64 -0.11 4.54
C PHE A 625 -28.84 0.44 3.36
N PHE A 626 -29.42 0.53 2.16
CA PHE A 626 -28.74 1.00 0.95
C PHE A 626 -28.21 2.43 1.11
N LYS A 627 -29.00 3.33 1.71
CA LYS A 627 -28.56 4.71 2.00
C LYS A 627 -27.34 4.75 2.92
N ARG A 628 -27.26 3.85 3.91
CA ARG A 628 -26.08 3.74 4.79
C ARG A 628 -24.90 3.07 4.09
N TYR A 629 -25.16 1.97 3.37
CA TYR A 629 -24.15 1.15 2.71
C TYR A 629 -23.42 1.93 1.60
N ALA A 630 -24.14 2.80 0.89
CA ALA A 630 -23.64 3.73 -0.12
C ALA A 630 -22.48 4.62 0.34
N SER A 631 -22.48 5.02 1.62
CA SER A 631 -21.50 5.96 2.19
C SER A 631 -20.12 5.33 2.42
N THR A 632 -19.97 4.03 2.21
CA THR A 632 -18.69 3.34 2.28
C THR A 632 -17.89 3.60 1.00
N GLU A 633 -16.60 3.99 1.11
CA GLU A 633 -15.73 4.48 0.02
C GLU A 633 -15.52 3.51 -1.18
N ASN A 634 -16.14 2.33 -1.19
CA ASN A 634 -15.89 1.28 -2.17
C ASN A 634 -17.05 1.10 -3.18
N THR A 635 -17.06 1.98 -4.19
CA THR A 635 -18.11 2.05 -5.23
C THR A 635 -18.24 0.77 -6.07
N GLU A 636 -17.14 0.06 -6.32
CA GLU A 636 -17.12 -1.15 -7.14
C GLU A 636 -17.76 -2.35 -6.43
N THR A 637 -17.49 -2.52 -5.13
CA THR A 637 -18.10 -3.59 -4.35
C THR A 637 -19.60 -3.39 -4.19
N ASN A 638 -20.02 -2.12 -4.09
CA ASN A 638 -21.43 -1.76 -4.05
C ASN A 638 -22.12 -2.13 -5.37
N ALA A 639 -21.50 -1.82 -6.52
CA ALA A 639 -22.09 -2.15 -7.82
C ALA A 639 -22.25 -3.67 -8.03
N SER A 640 -21.26 -4.48 -7.62
CA SER A 640 -21.35 -5.93 -7.68
C SER A 640 -22.45 -6.50 -6.76
N PHE A 641 -22.65 -5.88 -5.60
CA PHE A 641 -23.69 -6.28 -4.66
C PHE A 641 -25.10 -6.06 -5.25
N TYR A 642 -25.40 -4.86 -5.77
CA TYR A 642 -26.71 -4.56 -6.36
C TYR A 642 -27.01 -5.46 -7.56
N ASN A 643 -26.05 -5.66 -8.45
CA ASN A 643 -26.20 -6.54 -9.61
C ASN A 643 -26.51 -8.00 -9.18
N ALA A 644 -25.81 -8.54 -8.17
CA ALA A 644 -26.08 -9.89 -7.66
C ALA A 644 -27.48 -10.00 -7.01
N LEU A 645 -27.90 -8.96 -6.28
CA LEU A 645 -29.20 -8.91 -5.62
C LEU A 645 -30.35 -8.84 -6.64
N ILE A 646 -30.21 -7.99 -7.66
CA ILE A 646 -31.18 -7.87 -8.75
C ILE A 646 -31.30 -9.20 -9.51
N ASP A 647 -30.19 -9.87 -9.80
CA ASP A 647 -30.19 -11.20 -10.42
C ASP A 647 -30.89 -12.26 -9.56
N ALA A 648 -30.68 -12.23 -8.23
CA ALA A 648 -31.33 -13.16 -7.31
C ALA A 648 -32.85 -12.95 -7.26
N LEU A 649 -33.31 -11.70 -7.16
CA LEU A 649 -34.73 -11.34 -7.21
C LEU A 649 -35.36 -11.71 -8.56
N TRP A 650 -34.63 -11.48 -9.66
CA TRP A 650 -35.05 -11.87 -11.00
C TRP A 650 -35.22 -13.38 -11.15
N GLY A 651 -34.29 -14.19 -10.64
CA GLY A 651 -34.36 -15.66 -10.67
C GLY A 651 -35.61 -16.23 -9.96
N ARG A 652 -36.05 -15.53 -8.92
CA ARG A 652 -37.26 -15.80 -8.12
C ARG A 652 -38.54 -15.19 -8.68
N ARG A 653 -38.48 -14.53 -9.85
CA ARG A 653 -39.60 -13.81 -10.49
C ARG A 653 -40.15 -12.63 -9.66
N LEU A 654 -39.39 -12.11 -8.69
CA LEU A 654 -39.75 -10.93 -7.88
C LEU A 654 -39.41 -9.63 -8.61
N ARG A 655 -40.03 -9.42 -9.77
CA ARG A 655 -39.67 -8.35 -10.73
C ARG A 655 -39.85 -6.94 -10.17
N LEU A 656 -40.88 -6.71 -9.37
CA LEU A 656 -41.14 -5.40 -8.73
C LEU A 656 -40.06 -5.05 -7.71
N ARG A 657 -39.72 -5.97 -6.79
CA ARG A 657 -38.62 -5.76 -5.83
C ARG A 657 -37.29 -5.50 -6.57
N ALA A 658 -37.04 -6.23 -7.65
CA ALA A 658 -35.84 -6.05 -8.46
C ALA A 658 -35.79 -4.67 -9.16
N LYS A 659 -36.94 -4.15 -9.64
CA LYS A 659 -37.09 -2.79 -10.17
C LYS A 659 -36.77 -1.72 -9.11
N VAL A 660 -37.29 -1.87 -7.89
CA VAL A 660 -37.00 -0.93 -6.79
C VAL A 660 -35.50 -0.86 -6.50
N VAL A 661 -34.85 -2.02 -6.34
CA VAL A 661 -33.40 -2.09 -6.09
C VAL A 661 -32.60 -1.44 -7.24
N LEU A 662 -33.01 -1.64 -8.49
CA LEU A 662 -32.37 -0.99 -9.65
C LEU A 662 -32.49 0.54 -9.60
N LEU A 663 -33.66 1.06 -9.25
CA LEU A 663 -33.91 2.50 -9.17
C LEU A 663 -33.08 3.15 -8.05
N GLU A 664 -33.06 2.55 -6.87
CA GLU A 664 -32.24 3.03 -5.76
C GLU A 664 -30.74 2.97 -6.09
N ALA A 665 -30.29 1.90 -6.75
CA ALA A 665 -28.90 1.80 -7.22
C ALA A 665 -28.52 2.92 -8.19
N ARG A 666 -29.44 3.36 -9.07
CA ARG A 666 -29.22 4.50 -10.00
C ARG A 666 -29.16 5.85 -9.30
N GLU A 667 -29.87 6.03 -8.18
CA GLU A 667 -29.80 7.26 -7.40
C GLU A 667 -28.45 7.38 -6.68
N ILE A 668 -27.95 6.24 -6.20
CA ILE A 668 -26.78 6.16 -5.31
C ILE A 668 -25.46 6.03 -6.08
N LEU A 669 -25.42 5.22 -7.13
CA LEU A 669 -24.18 4.83 -7.82
C LEU A 669 -24.12 5.39 -9.24
N GLU A 670 -23.06 6.14 -9.54
CA GLU A 670 -22.78 6.62 -10.91
C GLU A 670 -22.51 5.47 -11.90
N SER A 671 -22.06 4.31 -11.41
CA SER A 671 -21.80 3.13 -12.23
C SER A 671 -23.05 2.49 -12.81
N PHE A 672 -24.24 2.78 -12.24
CA PHE A 672 -25.53 2.35 -12.76
C PHE A 672 -26.07 3.39 -13.75
N PRO A 673 -25.99 3.14 -15.07
CA PRO A 673 -26.36 4.12 -16.08
C PRO A 673 -27.84 4.51 -15.98
N ARG A 674 -28.07 5.82 -16.09
CA ARG A 674 -29.40 6.42 -16.20
C ARG A 674 -29.78 6.57 -17.68
N PRO A 675 -31.07 6.41 -18.02
CA PRO A 675 -31.55 6.78 -19.35
C PRO A 675 -31.25 8.25 -19.67
N GLN A 676 -30.80 8.53 -20.89
CA GLN A 676 -30.56 9.88 -21.38
C GLN A 676 -31.58 10.25 -22.45
N TYR A 677 -32.16 11.44 -22.32
CA TYR A 677 -33.22 11.94 -23.19
C TYR A 677 -32.77 13.25 -23.84
N ASN A 678 -32.23 13.14 -25.05
CA ASN A 678 -31.81 14.30 -25.84
C ASN A 678 -32.81 14.53 -27.00
N GLU A 679 -32.76 15.71 -27.63
CA GLU A 679 -33.64 16.04 -28.76
C GLU A 679 -33.43 15.13 -29.98
N GLU A 680 -32.18 14.69 -30.22
CA GLU A 680 -31.82 13.86 -31.38
C GLU A 680 -32.04 12.35 -31.15
N ALA A 681 -31.82 11.87 -29.92
CA ALA A 681 -31.94 10.45 -29.58
C ALA A 681 -32.16 10.22 -28.08
N TRP A 682 -32.97 9.21 -27.75
CA TRP A 682 -33.07 8.69 -26.40
C TRP A 682 -32.20 7.44 -26.27
N SER A 683 -31.41 7.36 -25.21
CA SER A 683 -30.44 6.27 -25.05
C SER A 683 -30.46 5.62 -23.68
N LEU A 684 -30.21 4.31 -23.69
CA LEU A 684 -30.00 3.51 -22.49
C LEU A 684 -28.68 2.74 -22.62
N ASP A 685 -27.78 3.02 -21.68
CA ASP A 685 -26.52 2.30 -21.55
C ASP A 685 -26.70 1.09 -20.63
N LEU A 686 -26.18 -0.08 -21.02
CA LEU A 686 -26.26 -1.31 -20.24
C LEU A 686 -24.87 -1.84 -19.84
N ARG A 687 -23.78 -1.11 -20.12
CA ARG A 687 -22.38 -1.61 -20.06
C ARG A 687 -21.83 -1.96 -18.67
N ASN A 688 -22.60 -1.79 -17.60
CA ASN A 688 -22.22 -2.13 -16.21
C ASN A 688 -23.29 -2.95 -15.46
N LEU A 689 -24.35 -3.37 -16.16
CA LEU A 689 -25.45 -4.10 -15.56
C LEU A 689 -25.26 -5.61 -15.72
N SER A 690 -25.70 -6.39 -14.73
CA SER A 690 -25.79 -7.84 -14.84
C SER A 690 -26.90 -8.26 -15.82
N LYS A 691 -27.05 -9.57 -16.04
CA LYS A 691 -28.06 -10.13 -16.95
C LYS A 691 -29.48 -9.73 -16.52
N GLY A 692 -29.85 -9.99 -15.27
CA GLY A 692 -31.17 -9.63 -14.74
C GLY A 692 -31.37 -8.12 -14.66
N ALA A 693 -30.35 -7.38 -14.22
CA ALA A 693 -30.41 -5.93 -14.16
C ALA A 693 -30.60 -5.28 -15.54
N SER A 694 -29.92 -5.79 -16.58
CA SER A 694 -30.10 -5.31 -17.96
C SER A 694 -31.51 -5.56 -18.49
N GLN A 695 -32.09 -6.73 -18.18
CA GLN A 695 -33.46 -7.06 -18.60
C GLN A 695 -34.49 -6.15 -17.93
N ILE A 696 -34.39 -5.95 -16.61
CA ILE A 696 -35.29 -5.04 -15.87
C ILE A 696 -35.10 -3.61 -16.36
N ALA A 697 -33.87 -3.16 -16.56
CA ALA A 697 -33.56 -1.83 -17.06
C ALA A 697 -34.17 -1.57 -18.44
N LEU A 698 -34.07 -2.56 -19.36
CA LEU A 698 -34.67 -2.47 -20.69
C LEU A 698 -36.20 -2.41 -20.61
N LEU A 699 -36.83 -3.34 -19.88
CA LEU A 699 -38.29 -3.38 -19.77
C LEU A 699 -38.85 -2.10 -19.15
N HIS A 700 -38.25 -1.64 -18.05
CA HIS A 700 -38.64 -0.39 -17.41
C HIS A 700 -38.41 0.83 -18.30
N TRP A 701 -37.32 0.87 -19.05
CA TRP A 701 -37.07 1.98 -19.98
C TRP A 701 -38.08 2.01 -21.13
N LEU A 702 -38.53 0.86 -21.64
CA LEU A 702 -39.57 0.80 -22.67
C LEU A 702 -40.92 1.32 -22.16
N GLU A 703 -41.28 1.05 -20.89
CA GLU A 703 -42.44 1.67 -20.23
C GLU A 703 -42.28 3.20 -20.21
N GLU A 704 -41.13 3.70 -19.75
CA GLU A 704 -40.85 5.14 -19.64
C GLU A 704 -40.85 5.85 -21.00
N VAL A 705 -40.36 5.18 -22.05
CA VAL A 705 -40.41 5.69 -23.44
C VAL A 705 -41.85 5.87 -23.91
N ALA A 706 -42.74 4.92 -23.61
CA ALA A 706 -44.15 5.03 -24.00
C ALA A 706 -44.88 6.14 -23.24
N ASP A 707 -44.64 6.25 -21.92
CA ASP A 707 -45.25 7.30 -21.10
C ASP A 707 -44.76 8.70 -21.53
N ARG A 708 -43.46 8.86 -21.82
CA ARG A 708 -42.89 10.12 -22.32
C ARG A 708 -43.36 10.46 -23.73
N ALA A 709 -43.52 9.48 -24.61
CA ALA A 709 -44.06 9.70 -25.95
C ALA A 709 -45.53 10.14 -25.91
N ALA A 710 -46.30 9.70 -24.91
CA ALA A 710 -47.66 10.18 -24.69
C ALA A 710 -47.71 11.61 -24.14
N ALA A 711 -46.70 12.03 -23.37
CA ALA A 711 -46.63 13.35 -22.74
C ALA A 711 -46.01 14.46 -23.61
N CYS A 712 -45.18 14.13 -24.61
CA CYS A 712 -44.44 15.11 -25.42
C CYS A 712 -44.91 15.17 -26.89
N PRO A 713 -45.18 16.38 -27.44
CA PRO A 713 -45.53 16.54 -28.86
C PRO A 713 -44.33 16.42 -29.82
N VAL A 714 -43.09 16.57 -29.33
CA VAL A 714 -41.86 16.34 -30.10
C VAL A 714 -41.16 15.11 -29.54
N VAL A 715 -41.29 13.99 -30.25
CA VAL A 715 -40.67 12.71 -29.88
C VAL A 715 -39.33 12.61 -30.59
N ALA A 716 -38.25 12.27 -29.86
CA ALA A 716 -36.95 12.06 -30.49
C ALA A 716 -37.07 10.98 -31.59
N PRO A 717 -36.44 11.15 -32.75
CA PRO A 717 -36.66 10.24 -33.88
C PRO A 717 -36.05 8.85 -33.68
N ARG A 718 -35.08 8.69 -32.77
CA ARG A 718 -34.30 7.46 -32.62
C ARG A 718 -34.08 7.05 -31.16
N LEU A 719 -34.20 5.74 -30.92
CA LEU A 719 -33.83 5.06 -29.67
C LEU A 719 -32.50 4.33 -29.85
N THR A 720 -31.59 4.45 -28.89
CA THR A 720 -30.26 3.81 -28.94
C THR A 720 -29.98 3.00 -27.67
N LEU A 721 -29.70 1.70 -27.83
CA LEU A 721 -29.24 0.82 -26.75
C LEU A 721 -27.73 0.59 -26.90
N VAL A 722 -26.97 0.80 -25.82
CA VAL A 722 -25.52 0.54 -25.80
C VAL A 722 -25.23 -0.75 -25.04
N THR A 723 -24.76 -1.78 -25.75
CA THR A 723 -24.61 -3.15 -25.20
C THR A 723 -23.16 -3.63 -25.07
N GLY A 724 -22.15 -2.90 -25.57
CA GLY A 724 -20.73 -3.27 -25.38
C GLY A 724 -19.65 -2.37 -26.02
N GLY A 725 -18.37 -2.64 -25.74
CA GLY A 725 -17.17 -2.02 -26.35
C GLY A 725 -16.23 -3.08 -26.99
N ARG A 726 -15.38 -2.70 -27.96
CA ARG A 726 -14.52 -3.62 -28.74
C ARG A 726 -13.45 -4.31 -27.86
N LYS A 727 -13.07 -5.55 -28.20
CA LYS A 727 -11.95 -6.29 -27.59
C LYS A 727 -10.56 -5.65 -27.82
N ASP A 728 -10.43 -4.74 -28.79
CA ASP A 728 -9.12 -4.40 -29.37
C ASP A 728 -8.59 -2.99 -29.04
N ASN A 729 -9.23 -2.21 -28.15
CA ASN A 729 -8.71 -0.89 -27.77
C ASN A 729 -8.89 -0.59 -26.27
N PRO A 730 -7.86 -0.83 -25.42
CA PRO A 730 -7.94 -0.67 -23.96
C PRO A 730 -7.92 0.79 -23.46
N SER A 731 -7.89 1.78 -24.35
CA SER A 731 -7.49 3.17 -24.02
C SER A 731 -8.64 4.17 -23.86
N VAL A 732 -9.91 3.76 -24.01
CA VAL A 732 -11.06 4.65 -23.76
C VAL A 732 -11.98 4.00 -22.74
N LEU A 733 -11.89 4.50 -21.50
CA LEU A 733 -12.59 4.05 -20.29
C LEU A 733 -12.32 2.58 -19.95
N LYS A 734 -11.37 2.37 -19.03
CA LYS A 734 -11.19 1.08 -18.34
C LYS A 734 -12.58 0.60 -17.89
N PRO A 735 -13.05 -0.60 -18.30
CA PRO A 735 -14.17 -1.21 -17.60
C PRO A 735 -13.78 -1.28 -16.13
N TYR A 736 -14.65 -0.78 -15.26
CA TYR A 736 -14.52 -0.99 -13.82
C TYR A 736 -14.22 -2.47 -13.58
N SER A 737 -13.24 -2.74 -12.73
CA SER A 737 -12.40 -3.94 -12.65
C SER A 737 -13.11 -5.28 -12.35
N GLY A 738 -14.06 -5.68 -13.20
CA GLY A 738 -14.50 -7.06 -13.34
C GLY A 738 -13.79 -7.71 -14.53
N LYS A 739 -12.78 -8.54 -14.26
CA LYS A 739 -12.13 -9.43 -15.24
C LYS A 739 -13.11 -9.95 -16.31
N GLY A 740 -13.00 -9.49 -17.56
CA GLY A 740 -13.35 -10.20 -18.79
C GLY A 740 -14.69 -10.92 -18.94
N ARG A 741 -15.67 -10.74 -18.04
CA ARG A 741 -16.99 -11.39 -18.14
C ARG A 741 -18.01 -10.34 -18.58
N GLY A 742 -18.56 -10.49 -19.78
CA GLY A 742 -19.91 -9.98 -20.05
C GLY A 742 -20.11 -9.07 -21.25
N VAL A 743 -19.07 -8.56 -21.92
CA VAL A 743 -19.27 -7.63 -23.05
C VAL A 743 -20.01 -8.28 -24.24
N GLY A 744 -19.92 -9.61 -24.37
CA GLY A 744 -20.74 -10.37 -25.34
C GLY A 744 -22.05 -10.92 -24.76
N VAL A 745 -22.11 -11.24 -23.47
CA VAL A 745 -23.23 -11.98 -22.85
C VAL A 745 -24.45 -11.09 -22.66
N VAL A 746 -24.25 -9.85 -22.20
CA VAL A 746 -25.35 -8.87 -22.04
C VAL A 746 -25.93 -8.53 -23.41
N ARG A 747 -25.07 -8.32 -24.41
CA ARG A 747 -25.49 -8.10 -25.79
C ARG A 747 -26.31 -9.26 -26.36
N GLN A 748 -25.79 -10.49 -26.29
CA GLN A 748 -26.50 -11.68 -26.78
C GLN A 748 -27.88 -11.81 -26.11
N MET A 749 -27.94 -11.60 -24.80
CA MET A 749 -29.20 -11.70 -24.06
C MET A 749 -30.19 -10.60 -24.44
N VAL A 750 -29.72 -9.36 -24.58
CA VAL A 750 -30.58 -8.24 -24.99
C VAL A 750 -31.10 -8.46 -26.41
N GLU A 751 -30.25 -8.93 -27.32
CA GLU A 751 -30.66 -9.32 -28.68
C GLU A 751 -31.65 -10.49 -28.68
N GLU A 752 -31.47 -11.50 -27.80
CA GLU A 752 -32.44 -12.59 -27.60
C GLU A 752 -33.79 -12.08 -27.09
N VAL A 753 -33.81 -11.24 -26.04
CA VAL A 753 -35.05 -10.66 -25.49
C VAL A 753 -35.77 -9.80 -26.53
N ILE A 754 -35.03 -8.99 -27.28
CA ILE A 754 -35.56 -8.17 -28.37
C ILE A 754 -36.18 -9.06 -29.44
N LYS A 755 -35.52 -10.16 -29.82
CA LYS A 755 -36.02 -11.11 -30.81
C LYS A 755 -37.24 -11.89 -30.32
N ASP A 756 -37.21 -12.39 -29.09
CA ASP A 756 -38.28 -13.20 -28.49
C ASP A 756 -39.56 -12.39 -28.29
N LEU A 757 -39.43 -11.13 -27.91
CA LEU A 757 -40.55 -10.21 -27.74
C LEU A 757 -40.93 -9.49 -29.05
N GLY A 758 -40.11 -9.59 -30.10
CA GLY A 758 -40.35 -8.92 -31.39
C GLY A 758 -40.24 -7.40 -31.31
N ILE A 759 -39.35 -6.88 -30.46
CA ILE A 759 -39.15 -5.43 -30.28
C ILE A 759 -38.39 -4.88 -31.51
N PRO A 760 -38.80 -3.74 -32.10
CA PRO A 760 -38.27 -3.28 -33.39
C PRO A 760 -36.90 -2.58 -33.29
N PHE A 761 -35.90 -3.23 -32.67
CA PHE A 761 -34.50 -2.80 -32.69
C PHE A 761 -33.71 -3.53 -33.78
N SER A 762 -32.86 -2.78 -34.48
CA SER A 762 -31.95 -3.28 -35.52
C SER A 762 -30.48 -3.09 -35.11
N SER A 763 -29.60 -4.00 -35.55
CA SER A 763 -28.17 -3.91 -35.27
C SER A 763 -27.45 -3.08 -36.34
N THR A 764 -26.83 -1.99 -35.94
CA THR A 764 -25.95 -1.20 -36.81
C THR A 764 -24.50 -1.45 -36.42
N ILE A 765 -23.77 -2.18 -37.27
CA ILE A 765 -22.33 -2.39 -37.09
C ILE A 765 -21.60 -1.17 -37.68
N ARG A 766 -21.10 -0.25 -36.84
CA ARG A 766 -20.09 0.73 -37.26
C ARG A 766 -18.70 0.19 -36.94
N GLU A 767 -17.78 0.24 -37.91
CA GLU A 767 -16.43 -0.35 -37.83
C GLU A 767 -15.50 0.27 -36.76
N SER A 768 -15.92 1.33 -36.06
CA SER A 768 -15.11 2.10 -35.12
C SER A 768 -15.78 2.52 -33.80
N GLY A 769 -16.98 2.03 -33.45
CA GLY A 769 -17.72 2.44 -32.23
C GLY A 769 -18.20 1.30 -31.31
N PRO A 770 -18.75 1.61 -30.12
CA PRO A 770 -19.40 0.62 -29.24
C PRO A 770 -20.59 -0.06 -29.95
N ALA A 771 -20.89 -1.31 -29.58
CA ALA A 771 -22.01 -2.04 -30.15
C ALA A 771 -23.34 -1.36 -29.75
N GLN A 772 -24.10 -0.91 -30.75
CA GLN A 772 -25.36 -0.18 -30.57
C GLN A 772 -26.49 -0.87 -31.33
N LEU A 773 -27.66 -0.94 -30.67
CA LEU A 773 -28.92 -1.30 -31.31
C LEU A 773 -29.76 -0.04 -31.44
N GLN A 774 -30.38 0.17 -32.62
CA GLN A 774 -31.18 1.37 -32.89
C GLN A 774 -32.60 1.01 -33.34
N ALA A 775 -33.57 1.81 -32.93
CA ALA A 775 -34.98 1.69 -33.30
C ALA A 775 -35.59 3.07 -33.56
N GLU A 776 -36.64 3.12 -34.40
CA GLU A 776 -37.49 4.30 -34.51
C GLU A 776 -38.46 4.36 -33.34
N THR A 777 -38.60 5.54 -32.74
CA THR A 777 -39.41 5.71 -31.53
C THR A 777 -40.89 5.39 -31.79
N GLU A 778 -41.45 5.77 -32.94
CA GLU A 778 -42.85 5.45 -33.31
C GLU A 778 -43.12 3.95 -33.37
N GLN A 779 -42.17 3.17 -33.91
CA GLN A 779 -42.32 1.72 -34.03
C GLN A 779 -42.31 1.05 -32.65
N VAL A 780 -41.41 1.48 -31.77
CA VAL A 780 -41.33 0.97 -30.39
C VAL A 780 -42.55 1.40 -29.57
N VAL A 781 -43.02 2.64 -29.68
CA VAL A 781 -44.23 3.11 -28.95
C VAL A 781 -45.48 2.36 -29.40
N ARG A 782 -45.67 2.14 -30.71
CA ARG A 782 -46.75 1.29 -31.23
C ARG A 782 -46.65 -0.13 -30.68
N TRP A 783 -45.46 -0.71 -30.68
CA TRP A 783 -45.23 -2.04 -30.10
C TRP A 783 -45.58 -2.08 -28.61
N VAL A 784 -45.09 -1.12 -27.79
CA VAL A 784 -45.41 -1.05 -26.35
C VAL A 784 -46.91 -0.92 -26.12
N SER A 785 -47.62 -0.12 -26.92
CA SER A 785 -49.08 0.03 -26.81
C SER A 785 -49.85 -1.27 -27.11
N MET A 786 -49.36 -2.10 -28.05
CA MET A 786 -49.98 -3.38 -28.41
C MET A 786 -49.68 -4.50 -27.41
N TYR A 787 -48.56 -4.40 -26.69
CA TYR A 787 -48.05 -5.45 -25.80
C TYR A 787 -47.90 -4.98 -24.35
N LYS A 788 -48.63 -3.93 -23.94
CA LYS A 788 -48.56 -3.33 -22.60
C LYS A 788 -48.76 -4.37 -21.48
N ASP A 789 -49.66 -5.33 -21.68
CA ASP A 789 -49.93 -6.42 -20.73
C ASP A 789 -48.78 -7.44 -20.62
N ARG A 790 -47.95 -7.59 -21.67
CA ARG A 790 -46.75 -8.44 -21.65
C ARG A 790 -45.54 -7.74 -21.02
N LEU A 791 -45.57 -6.41 -20.97
CA LEU A 791 -44.53 -5.58 -20.36
C LEU A 791 -44.75 -5.41 -18.86
N GLN A 792 -46.00 -5.53 -18.38
CA GLN A 792 -46.29 -5.41 -16.95
C GLN A 792 -45.36 -6.32 -16.16
N LEU A 793 -44.52 -5.71 -15.33
CA LEU A 793 -43.69 -6.36 -14.32
C LEU A 793 -44.57 -6.92 -13.18
N SER A 794 -45.77 -7.42 -13.48
CA SER A 794 -46.68 -7.99 -12.50
C SER A 794 -46.10 -9.30 -11.96
N ASN A 795 -46.35 -9.57 -10.67
CA ASN A 795 -45.99 -10.83 -10.03
C ASN A 795 -46.77 -12.03 -10.61
N THR A 796 -47.78 -11.77 -11.45
CA THR A 796 -48.66 -12.75 -12.06
C THR A 796 -48.28 -13.02 -13.51
N ALA A 797 -47.14 -13.68 -13.73
CA ALA A 797 -46.97 -14.43 -14.97
C ALA A 797 -47.56 -15.83 -14.75
N SER A 798 -48.81 -16.01 -15.15
CA SER A 798 -49.45 -17.33 -15.28
C SER A 798 -48.62 -18.20 -16.23
N SER A 799 -48.24 -19.38 -15.72
CA SER A 799 -47.53 -20.51 -16.36
C SER A 799 -46.21 -20.19 -17.07
#